data_AF-A0A6G0X497-F1
#
_entry.id   AF-A0A6G0X497-F1
#
_cell.length_a   1.000
_cell.length_b   1.000
_cell.length_c   1.000
_cell.angle_alpha   90.00
_cell.angle_beta   90.00
_cell.angle_gamma   90.00
#
_symmetry.space_group_name_H-M   'P 1'
#
loop_
_entity.id
_entity.type
_entity.pdbx_description
1 polymer ?
#
loop_
_entity_poly.entity_id
_entity_poly.type
_entity_poly.pdbx_seq_one_letter_code
_entity_poly.pdbx_strand_id
1 'polypeptide(L)'
;MAASKEYEWAWGKSDLVVRFAFACDVAFRPGKGSMKSSVSFWEAKNMLEKLNVHFNHIRLVTKGQPDTPLVVRLSFFKHDAYTNAYETISTQPNNVIHDQGVPVEIRATQVEAAAADTQLPPADPTFNGKPKGCRLDTIRIRGLPAKWFDVNTSTFLDDTLEHSSSSYMKEDHTLHRLFGEFGAISAIEVVPPITSEDEKSSDSSLFATTRFDVYIQFKDYDGVLNAMAALSNGRVLCHSSNTKVLVPLHIVVDKTEYLSDSKIRQRRFAREQRVHELQAKAAQAAAAEKEALASAAKAKSLLQPLGEELEQLVARADEELDSAPLELKEAADALRKLSEAPTMDQVHSVRKALDAAKKKIESAVLVKEQQAERARRSKWKKEMVAATSSSEDQLAHLKQRLEKTRTVFTQYCDHPAVIADLAAATEAISIHHSLPSEKALTEANVDQYLKTLRDDVDEAKYMVEAVDARLAMLERFHKLQEAVAAIKPPVAKVTAELDLIQKEWSASTEDLNNKIEKAEQLLHTANRLAELVNRYDELEEPNKEDSALHERYEKCGTSLRGDSALDDVETLENELNEVVQLIKSYQTEVENIMKEANSISAQMQRVSEARKRLRVWRDEHGLSKEFQTERFYHMQDRGEINQVKKPRQISRLTPESGLIRSTIFIKDAKTGEMMAAKTEEERRAEEMERLRLQVFESQKRKKVGIEINQQKEKELRDQVLKSMKAK
;
A
#
# COMPACT_ATOMS: atom_id res chain seq x y z
N MET A 1 113.42 21.13 -16.07
CA MET A 1 112.38 21.08 -17.13
C MET A 1 113.01 21.65 -18.40
N ALA A 2 113.21 20.82 -19.43
CA ALA A 2 113.60 21.34 -20.75
C ALA A 2 112.49 22.27 -21.24
N ALA A 3 112.83 23.49 -21.66
CA ALA A 3 111.89 24.44 -22.23
C ALA A 3 111.14 23.76 -23.39
N SER A 4 109.86 23.42 -23.18
CA SER A 4 109.01 22.96 -24.28
C SER A 4 108.96 24.11 -25.28
N LYS A 5 109.65 23.91 -26.42
CA LYS A 5 109.66 24.88 -27.51
C LYS A 5 108.20 25.19 -27.88
N GLU A 6 107.93 26.46 -28.14
CA GLU A 6 106.68 26.90 -28.73
C GLU A 6 106.40 26.03 -29.97
N TYR A 7 105.36 25.21 -29.90
CA TYR A 7 104.98 24.28 -30.96
C TYR A 7 103.67 24.76 -31.58
N GLU A 8 103.72 25.01 -32.88
CA GLU A 8 102.57 25.33 -33.71
C GLU A 8 102.56 24.41 -34.91
N TRP A 9 101.48 23.67 -35.08
CA TRP A 9 101.28 22.76 -36.21
C TRP A 9 99.92 23.01 -36.85
N ALA A 10 99.93 23.46 -38.10
CA ALA A 10 98.73 23.60 -38.90
C ALA A 10 98.15 22.20 -39.16
N TRP A 11 96.93 21.97 -38.70
CA TRP A 11 96.25 20.69 -38.81
C TRP A 11 95.27 20.74 -39.99
N GLY A 12 95.76 20.28 -41.14
CA GLY A 12 95.04 20.31 -42.41
C GLY A 12 94.73 21.71 -42.96
N LYS A 13 93.75 21.78 -43.87
CA LYS A 13 93.33 23.01 -44.59
C LYS A 13 92.14 23.74 -43.94
N SER A 14 91.66 23.28 -42.79
CA SER A 14 90.42 23.74 -42.15
C SER A 14 90.63 24.90 -41.17
N ASP A 15 91.70 25.69 -41.35
CA ASP A 15 92.15 26.71 -40.41
C ASP A 15 92.35 26.20 -38.98
N LEU A 16 92.51 24.90 -38.77
CA LEU A 16 92.75 24.30 -37.46
C LEU A 16 94.24 24.23 -37.18
N VAL A 17 94.63 24.50 -35.94
CA VAL A 17 96.02 24.51 -35.50
C VAL A 17 96.11 23.83 -34.14
N VAL A 18 97.12 22.97 -33.99
CA VAL A 18 97.52 22.41 -32.71
C VAL A 18 98.63 23.26 -32.13
N ARG A 19 98.42 23.78 -30.92
CA ARG A 19 99.39 24.60 -30.20
C ARG A 19 99.68 24.02 -28.83
N PHE A 20 100.91 24.20 -28.36
CA PHE A 20 101.20 24.00 -26.94
C PHE A 20 100.57 25.16 -26.14
N ALA A 21 99.79 24.84 -25.10
CA ALA A 21 99.20 25.86 -24.23
C ALA A 21 99.73 25.71 -22.80
N PHE A 22 100.49 26.70 -22.35
CA PHE A 22 100.79 26.87 -20.95
C PHE A 22 99.52 27.34 -20.23
N ALA A 23 99.19 26.74 -19.08
CA ALA A 23 97.98 27.07 -18.36
C ALA A 23 98.24 27.24 -16.85
N CYS A 24 97.60 28.23 -16.26
CA CYS A 24 97.48 28.37 -14.81
C CYS A 24 96.00 28.54 -14.44
N ASP A 25 95.63 27.99 -13.29
CA ASP A 25 94.33 28.21 -12.69
C ASP A 25 94.46 29.37 -11.71
N VAL A 26 93.54 30.32 -11.81
CA VAL A 26 93.50 31.50 -10.95
C VAL A 26 92.20 31.44 -10.16
N ALA A 27 92.34 31.25 -8.85
CA ALA A 27 91.24 31.21 -7.90
C ALA A 27 90.97 32.61 -7.36
N PHE A 28 89.72 33.03 -7.42
CA PHE A 28 89.20 34.28 -6.87
C PHE A 28 88.22 33.96 -5.74
N ARG A 29 88.49 34.51 -4.55
CA ARG A 29 87.62 34.39 -3.39
C ARG A 29 87.34 35.77 -2.82
N PRO A 30 86.10 36.10 -2.40
CA PRO A 30 85.86 37.31 -1.64
C PRO A 30 86.78 37.37 -0.41
N GLY A 31 87.52 38.47 -0.24
CA GLY A 31 88.44 38.64 0.87
C GLY A 31 87.71 38.78 2.21
N LYS A 32 88.43 38.55 3.32
CA LYS A 32 87.88 38.78 4.67
C LYS A 32 87.41 40.24 4.80
N GLY A 33 86.12 40.43 5.12
CA GLY A 33 85.49 41.76 5.20
C GLY A 33 84.83 42.25 3.91
N SER A 34 84.86 41.48 2.83
CA SER A 34 84.09 41.76 1.62
C SER A 34 82.58 41.61 1.85
N MET A 35 81.78 42.56 1.36
CA MET A 35 80.31 42.43 1.33
C MET A 35 79.81 41.53 0.18
N LYS A 36 80.70 41.08 -0.72
CA LYS A 36 80.33 40.20 -1.84
C LYS A 36 80.38 38.74 -1.39
N SER A 37 79.30 38.00 -1.69
CA SER A 37 79.23 36.55 -1.45
C SER A 37 79.93 35.72 -2.54
N SER A 38 80.17 36.27 -3.73
CA SER A 38 80.86 35.58 -4.82
C SER A 38 81.53 36.58 -5.77
N VAL A 39 82.45 36.08 -6.60
CA VAL A 39 83.09 36.83 -7.69
C VAL A 39 82.57 36.28 -9.01
N SER A 40 82.11 37.15 -9.91
CA SER A 40 81.67 36.77 -11.24
C SER A 40 82.85 36.62 -12.22
N PHE A 41 82.64 35.88 -13.32
CA PHE A 41 83.65 35.70 -14.37
C PHE A 41 84.13 37.02 -14.97
N TRP A 42 83.22 37.98 -15.19
CA TRP A 42 83.55 39.27 -15.79
C TRP A 42 84.36 40.16 -14.84
N GLU A 43 84.05 40.13 -13.53
CA GLU A 43 84.86 40.83 -12.52
C GLU A 43 86.27 40.26 -12.46
N ALA A 44 86.40 38.92 -12.45
CA ALA A 44 87.70 38.26 -12.48
C ALA A 44 88.52 38.65 -13.73
N LYS A 45 87.88 38.67 -14.90
CA LYS A 45 88.51 39.11 -16.15
C LYS A 45 88.99 40.57 -16.05
N ASN A 46 88.14 41.49 -15.57
CA ASN A 46 88.49 42.91 -15.43
C ASN A 46 89.64 43.11 -14.42
N MET A 47 89.68 42.32 -13.35
CA MET A 47 90.78 42.36 -12.37
C MET A 47 92.10 41.92 -12.98
N LEU A 48 92.11 40.85 -13.78
CA LEU A 48 93.31 40.40 -14.50
C LEU A 48 93.79 41.44 -15.52
N GLU A 49 92.88 42.09 -16.23
CA GLU A 49 93.20 43.18 -17.16
C GLU A 49 93.81 44.38 -16.42
N LYS A 50 93.30 44.75 -15.23
CA LYS A 50 93.87 45.81 -14.37
C LYS A 50 95.28 45.47 -13.86
N LEU A 51 95.56 44.19 -13.63
CA LEU A 51 96.90 43.71 -13.29
C LEU A 51 97.85 43.63 -14.49
N ASN A 52 97.39 44.05 -15.68
CA ASN A 52 98.14 43.95 -16.93
C ASN A 52 98.52 42.51 -17.30
N VAL A 53 97.70 41.53 -16.91
CA VAL A 53 97.89 40.12 -17.24
C VAL A 53 97.30 39.86 -18.63
N HIS A 54 98.17 39.68 -19.62
CA HIS A 54 97.78 39.36 -20.99
C HIS A 54 97.71 37.86 -21.25
N PHE A 55 96.51 37.32 -21.48
CA PHE A 55 96.27 35.91 -21.77
C PHE A 55 95.71 35.71 -23.19
N ASN A 56 95.95 34.54 -23.80
CA ASN A 56 95.39 34.21 -25.13
C ASN A 56 93.94 33.72 -25.04
N HIS A 57 93.61 33.01 -23.96
CA HIS A 57 92.26 32.52 -23.71
C HIS A 57 92.02 32.41 -22.20
N ILE A 58 90.76 32.61 -21.80
CA ILE A 58 90.29 32.47 -20.42
C ILE A 58 89.02 31.63 -20.45
N ARG A 59 88.97 30.57 -19.64
CA ARG A 59 87.74 29.77 -19.44
C ARG A 59 87.39 29.66 -17.98
N LEU A 60 86.09 29.52 -17.71
CA LEU A 60 85.60 29.19 -16.39
C LEU A 60 85.83 27.71 -16.09
N VAL A 61 86.44 27.39 -14.94
CA VAL A 61 86.61 26.01 -14.45
C VAL A 61 85.56 25.71 -13.38
N THR A 62 85.45 26.58 -12.38
CA THR A 62 84.48 26.45 -11.29
C THR A 62 83.68 27.73 -11.18
N LYS A 63 82.34 27.63 -11.18
CA LYS A 63 81.45 28.76 -10.89
C LYS A 63 81.63 29.18 -9.43
N GLY A 64 81.86 30.47 -9.18
CA GLY A 64 81.93 30.99 -7.81
C GLY A 64 80.57 30.84 -7.12
N GLN A 65 80.53 30.11 -6.02
CA GLN A 65 79.38 30.05 -5.10
C GLN A 65 79.82 30.60 -3.73
N PRO A 66 78.91 30.82 -2.76
CA PRO A 66 79.26 31.43 -1.48
C PRO A 66 80.42 30.75 -0.74
N ASP A 67 80.56 29.42 -0.90
CA ASP A 67 81.57 28.61 -0.23
C ASP A 67 82.68 28.09 -1.16
N THR A 68 82.62 28.37 -2.47
CA THR A 68 83.60 27.87 -3.45
C THR A 68 84.25 29.02 -4.23
N PRO A 69 85.59 29.04 -4.36
CA PRO A 69 86.25 30.08 -5.13
C PRO A 69 85.87 29.97 -6.60
N LEU A 70 85.71 31.13 -7.25
CA LEU A 70 85.65 31.18 -8.70
C LEU A 70 87.03 30.80 -9.23
N VAL A 71 87.13 29.72 -10.00
CA VAL A 71 88.39 29.31 -10.63
C VAL A 71 88.29 29.55 -12.12
N VAL A 72 89.19 30.37 -12.66
CA VAL A 72 89.33 30.58 -14.10
C VAL A 72 90.68 30.03 -14.56
N ARG A 73 90.70 29.37 -15.72
CA ARG A 73 91.93 28.88 -16.34
C ARG A 73 92.38 29.86 -17.39
N LEU A 74 93.59 30.37 -17.24
CA LEU A 74 94.27 31.18 -18.23
C LEU A 74 95.12 30.28 -19.11
N SER A 75 95.12 30.53 -20.41
CA SER A 75 95.92 29.80 -21.38
C SER A 75 96.77 30.75 -22.20
N PHE A 76 98.03 30.37 -22.40
CA PHE A 76 99.06 31.15 -23.07
C PHE A 76 99.80 30.27 -24.08
N PHE A 77 100.08 30.81 -25.26
CA PHE A 77 100.90 30.13 -26.27
C PHE A 77 102.39 30.44 -26.15
N LYS A 78 102.73 31.53 -25.45
CA LYS A 78 104.11 31.93 -25.19
C LYS A 78 104.48 31.66 -23.74
N HIS A 79 105.63 31.03 -23.53
CA HIS A 79 106.12 30.70 -22.19
C HIS A 79 106.37 31.96 -21.36
N ASP A 80 106.97 33.00 -21.96
CA ASP A 80 107.30 34.25 -21.26
C ASP A 80 106.05 34.99 -20.77
N ALA A 81 104.97 34.97 -21.58
CA ALA A 81 103.70 35.58 -21.19
C ALA A 81 103.04 34.82 -20.03
N TYR A 82 103.12 33.49 -20.04
CA TYR A 82 102.67 32.64 -18.93
C TYR A 82 103.46 32.93 -17.64
N THR A 83 104.79 32.92 -17.71
CA THR A 83 105.66 33.14 -16.55
C THR A 83 105.43 34.53 -15.95
N ASN A 84 105.36 35.57 -16.78
CA ASN A 84 105.06 36.93 -16.34
C ASN A 84 103.68 37.02 -15.68
N ALA A 85 102.65 36.41 -16.28
CA ALA A 85 101.30 36.37 -15.70
C ALA A 85 101.27 35.65 -14.34
N TYR A 86 101.93 34.50 -14.25
CA TYR A 86 102.01 33.70 -13.02
C TYR A 86 102.73 34.48 -11.92
N GLU A 87 103.90 35.06 -12.21
CA GLU A 87 104.67 35.88 -11.27
C GLU A 87 103.87 37.12 -10.84
N THR A 88 103.24 37.83 -11.78
CA THR A 88 102.43 39.03 -11.49
C THR A 88 101.29 38.72 -10.52
N ILE A 89 100.64 37.57 -10.66
CA ILE A 89 99.54 37.16 -9.77
C ILE A 89 100.08 36.66 -8.43
N SER A 90 101.11 35.81 -8.43
CA SER A 90 101.67 35.21 -7.21
C SER A 90 102.43 36.20 -6.33
N THR A 91 102.87 37.34 -6.87
CA THR A 91 103.57 38.39 -6.12
C THR A 91 102.67 39.49 -5.56
N GLN A 92 101.34 39.38 -5.74
CA GLN A 92 100.40 40.36 -5.20
C GLN A 92 100.50 40.41 -3.66
N PRO A 93 100.60 41.61 -3.06
CA PRO A 93 100.76 41.75 -1.62
C PRO A 93 99.56 41.13 -0.89
N ASN A 94 99.85 40.23 0.06
CA ASN A 94 98.86 39.43 0.80
C ASN A 94 97.93 38.56 -0.06
N ASN A 95 98.24 38.34 -1.35
CA ASN A 95 97.37 37.64 -2.30
C ASN A 95 95.99 38.33 -2.45
N VAL A 96 95.90 39.66 -2.35
CA VAL A 96 94.63 40.40 -2.43
C VAL A 96 94.68 41.49 -3.51
N ILE A 97 93.63 41.55 -4.34
CA ILE A 97 93.37 42.63 -5.29
C ILE A 97 92.12 43.40 -4.83
N HIS A 98 92.08 44.70 -5.07
CA HIS A 98 90.90 45.51 -4.79
C HIS A 98 90.14 45.81 -6.09
N ASP A 99 88.88 45.40 -6.16
CA ASP A 99 87.97 45.80 -7.24
C ASP A 99 86.83 46.65 -6.65
N GLN A 100 86.71 47.89 -7.13
CA GLN A 100 85.73 48.86 -6.63
C GLN A 100 85.78 49.06 -5.09
N GLY A 101 86.98 48.97 -4.49
CA GLY A 101 87.18 49.10 -3.04
C GLY A 101 86.92 47.84 -2.23
N VAL A 102 86.54 46.72 -2.86
CA VAL A 102 86.27 45.43 -2.21
C VAL A 102 87.50 44.52 -2.33
N PRO A 103 88.02 43.95 -1.22
CA PRO A 103 89.16 43.03 -1.28
C PRO A 103 88.74 41.66 -1.83
N VAL A 104 89.50 41.14 -2.80
CA VAL A 104 89.35 39.81 -3.38
C VAL A 104 90.68 39.07 -3.26
N GLU A 105 90.67 37.91 -2.60
CA GLU A 105 91.82 37.02 -2.53
C GLU A 105 92.03 36.34 -3.89
N ILE A 106 93.24 36.43 -4.43
CA ILE A 106 93.66 35.83 -5.69
C ILE A 106 94.77 34.81 -5.44
N ARG A 107 94.68 33.62 -6.02
CA ARG A 107 95.77 32.64 -6.00
C ARG A 107 95.95 32.02 -7.37
N ALA A 108 97.16 32.08 -7.91
CA ALA A 108 97.54 31.31 -9.09
C ALA A 108 98.08 29.94 -8.67
N THR A 109 97.62 28.89 -9.32
CA THR A 109 98.16 27.53 -9.24
C THR A 109 98.59 27.08 -10.62
N GLN A 110 99.79 26.51 -10.71
CA GLN A 110 100.25 25.92 -11.95
C GLN A 110 99.38 24.70 -12.27
N VAL A 111 98.84 24.65 -13.49
CA VAL A 111 98.19 23.44 -13.98
C VAL A 111 99.30 22.58 -14.53
N GLU A 112 99.70 21.55 -13.78
CA GLU A 112 100.49 20.49 -14.38
C GLU A 112 99.67 19.92 -15.54
N ALA A 113 100.20 20.07 -16.76
CA ALA A 113 99.66 19.36 -17.91
C ALA A 113 99.61 17.90 -17.48
N ALA A 114 98.40 17.35 -17.35
CA ALA A 114 98.18 16.01 -16.80
C ALA A 114 99.28 15.11 -17.33
N ALA A 115 100.14 14.63 -16.42
CA ALA A 115 101.19 13.68 -16.76
C ALA A 115 100.46 12.41 -17.16
N ALA A 116 99.97 12.38 -18.39
CA ALA A 116 99.53 11.18 -19.01
C ALA A 116 100.74 10.24 -18.92
N ASP A 117 100.44 8.97 -18.69
CA ASP A 117 101.35 7.85 -18.74
C ASP A 117 101.88 7.77 -20.20
N THR A 118 102.73 8.73 -20.58
CA THR A 118 103.08 9.08 -21.97
C THR A 118 104.38 8.40 -22.39
N GLN A 119 104.96 7.56 -21.52
CA GLN A 119 105.97 6.61 -21.97
C GLN A 119 105.27 5.49 -22.71
N LEU A 120 105.09 5.72 -24.01
CA LEU A 120 104.73 4.66 -24.95
C LEU A 120 105.80 3.57 -24.84
N PRO A 121 105.40 2.29 -24.67
CA PRO A 121 106.37 1.20 -24.66
C PRO A 121 107.11 1.17 -26.02
N PRO A 122 108.40 0.81 -26.06
CA PRO A 122 109.11 0.68 -27.33
C PRO A 122 108.38 -0.29 -28.25
N ALA A 123 108.49 -0.06 -29.56
CA ALA A 123 107.81 -0.88 -30.57
C ALA A 123 108.05 -2.38 -30.32
N ASP A 124 106.98 -3.10 -29.98
CA ASP A 124 107.03 -4.55 -29.81
C ASP A 124 107.38 -5.17 -31.16
N PRO A 125 108.48 -5.94 -31.30
CA PRO A 125 108.84 -6.59 -32.57
C PRO A 125 107.75 -7.56 -33.06
N THR A 126 106.80 -7.94 -32.20
CA THR A 126 105.63 -8.76 -32.53
C THR A 126 104.35 -7.96 -32.80
N PHE A 127 104.43 -6.62 -32.97
CA PHE A 127 103.28 -5.76 -33.22
C PHE A 127 102.38 -6.24 -34.37
N ASN A 128 102.98 -6.72 -35.47
CA ASN A 128 102.25 -7.27 -36.61
C ASN A 128 101.76 -8.72 -36.42
N GLY A 129 102.19 -9.40 -35.36
CA GLY A 129 101.73 -10.75 -35.00
C GLY A 129 100.44 -10.77 -34.16
N LYS A 130 100.08 -9.63 -33.53
CA LYS A 130 98.81 -9.47 -32.79
C LYS A 130 97.69 -9.01 -33.74
N PRO A 131 96.44 -9.46 -33.56
CA PRO A 131 95.32 -9.02 -34.40
C PRO A 131 95.05 -7.52 -34.22
N LYS A 132 94.53 -6.89 -35.28
CA LYS A 132 94.20 -5.46 -35.28
C LYS A 132 93.26 -5.12 -34.12
N GLY A 133 93.50 -4.01 -33.46
CA GLY A 133 92.67 -3.53 -32.34
C GLY A 133 92.92 -4.23 -30.99
N CYS A 134 93.63 -5.37 -30.98
CA CYS A 134 94.19 -5.98 -29.75
C CYS A 134 95.66 -5.61 -29.53
N ARG A 135 96.27 -4.92 -30.49
CA ARG A 135 97.62 -4.34 -30.39
C ARG A 135 97.52 -2.84 -30.14
N LEU A 136 98.65 -2.20 -29.81
CA LEU A 136 98.72 -0.75 -29.55
C LEU A 136 98.65 0.06 -30.86
N ASP A 137 97.67 -0.23 -31.72
CA ASP A 137 97.43 0.43 -33.00
C ASP A 137 96.32 1.48 -32.94
N THR A 138 95.59 1.54 -31.83
CA THR A 138 94.40 2.37 -31.68
C THR A 138 94.64 3.47 -30.65
N ILE A 139 94.36 4.72 -31.04
CA ILE A 139 94.31 5.87 -30.14
C ILE A 139 92.85 6.28 -29.93
N ARG A 140 92.58 6.85 -28.76
CA ARG A 140 91.34 7.52 -28.44
C ARG A 140 91.60 8.99 -28.18
N ILE A 141 90.82 9.85 -28.81
CA ILE A 141 90.84 11.29 -28.57
C ILE A 141 89.48 11.69 -28.01
N ARG A 142 89.50 12.40 -26.88
CA ARG A 142 88.27 12.78 -26.18
C ARG A 142 87.86 14.23 -26.43
N GLY A 143 86.55 14.46 -26.51
CA GLY A 143 85.94 15.79 -26.41
C GLY A 143 86.14 16.71 -27.61
N LEU A 144 86.27 16.16 -28.83
CA LEU A 144 86.39 16.96 -30.05
C LEU A 144 85.05 17.61 -30.42
N PRO A 145 85.01 18.86 -30.93
CA PRO A 145 83.75 19.51 -31.30
C PRO A 145 83.17 18.94 -32.59
N ALA A 146 81.93 18.42 -32.53
CA ALA A 146 81.30 17.76 -33.68
C ALA A 146 81.24 18.64 -34.94
N LYS A 147 80.93 19.93 -34.77
CA LYS A 147 80.85 20.91 -35.86
C LYS A 147 82.18 21.19 -36.57
N TRP A 148 83.32 20.96 -35.92
CA TRP A 148 84.64 21.20 -36.54
C TRP A 148 85.06 20.05 -37.46
N PHE A 149 84.42 18.88 -37.33
CA PHE A 149 84.81 17.65 -38.00
C PHE A 149 83.65 17.02 -38.79
N ASP A 150 82.58 17.77 -39.04
CA ASP A 150 81.38 17.34 -39.77
C ASP A 150 80.72 16.06 -39.21
N VAL A 151 80.80 15.87 -37.89
CA VAL A 151 80.21 14.71 -37.20
C VAL A 151 78.74 14.95 -36.92
N ASN A 152 77.87 14.05 -37.38
CA ASN A 152 76.46 14.06 -37.04
C ASN A 152 76.22 13.36 -35.70
N THR A 153 75.86 14.12 -34.67
CA THR A 153 75.61 13.62 -33.31
C THR A 153 74.17 13.16 -33.08
N SER A 154 73.24 13.39 -34.01
CA SER A 154 71.85 12.90 -33.89
C SER A 154 71.79 11.37 -33.85
N THR A 155 72.70 10.71 -34.57
CA THR A 155 72.84 9.25 -34.60
C THR A 155 73.33 8.65 -33.28
N PHE A 156 73.75 9.47 -32.31
CA PHE A 156 74.10 8.97 -30.97
C PHE A 156 72.87 8.61 -30.15
N LEU A 157 71.70 9.15 -30.50
CA LEU A 157 70.44 8.93 -29.79
C LEU A 157 69.60 7.82 -30.43
N ASP A 158 69.82 7.56 -31.71
CA ASP A 158 69.07 6.56 -32.47
C ASP A 158 69.75 5.19 -32.39
N ASP A 159 69.08 4.21 -31.78
CA ASP A 159 69.44 2.79 -31.80
C ASP A 159 69.16 2.16 -33.18
N THR A 160 69.67 2.79 -34.23
CA THR A 160 69.58 2.30 -35.60
C THR A 160 70.64 1.23 -35.85
N LEU A 161 70.30 0.22 -36.66
CA LEU A 161 71.21 -0.86 -37.03
C LEU A 161 72.37 -0.38 -37.91
N GLU A 162 72.17 0.72 -38.64
CA GLU A 162 73.16 1.32 -39.52
C GLU A 162 74.19 2.13 -38.72
N HIS A 163 75.35 1.54 -38.41
CA HIS A 163 76.46 2.30 -37.85
C HIS A 163 77.12 3.16 -38.93
N SER A 164 77.28 4.44 -38.62
CA SER A 164 77.95 5.45 -39.44
C SER A 164 79.48 5.27 -39.56
N SER A 165 80.09 4.21 -39.01
CA SER A 165 81.56 4.04 -39.02
C SER A 165 82.17 4.07 -40.43
N SER A 166 81.43 3.60 -41.44
CA SER A 166 81.84 3.67 -42.84
C SER A 166 81.84 5.10 -43.43
N SER A 167 81.10 6.05 -42.86
CA SER A 167 81.01 7.42 -43.39
C SER A 167 82.28 8.22 -43.12
N TYR A 168 82.90 8.00 -41.95
CA TYR A 168 84.10 8.71 -41.49
C TYR A 168 85.41 8.16 -42.08
N MET A 169 85.36 6.95 -42.67
CA MET A 169 86.47 6.31 -43.39
C MET A 169 86.66 6.81 -44.83
N LYS A 170 85.74 7.63 -45.35
CA LYS A 170 85.87 8.16 -46.72
C LYS A 170 87.06 9.10 -46.81
N GLU A 171 87.84 9.01 -47.90
CA GLU A 171 89.04 9.82 -48.10
C GLU A 171 88.77 11.33 -48.04
N ASP A 172 87.59 11.77 -48.47
CA ASP A 172 87.16 13.17 -48.42
C ASP A 172 86.75 13.64 -47.01
N HIS A 173 86.54 12.74 -46.06
CA HIS A 173 86.09 13.10 -44.73
C HIS A 173 87.18 13.83 -43.94
N THR A 174 86.80 14.88 -43.20
CA THR A 174 87.72 15.74 -42.44
C THR A 174 88.58 14.93 -41.46
N LEU A 175 87.98 14.01 -40.70
CA LEU A 175 88.73 13.11 -39.80
C LEU A 175 89.76 12.22 -40.53
N HIS A 176 89.38 11.59 -41.65
CA HIS A 176 90.28 10.71 -42.38
C HIS A 176 91.51 11.48 -42.92
N ARG A 177 91.29 12.65 -43.51
CA ARG A 177 92.37 13.51 -44.03
C ARG A 177 93.32 13.95 -42.91
N LEU A 178 92.76 14.48 -41.81
CA LEU A 178 93.54 15.05 -40.71
C LEU A 178 94.38 14.03 -39.96
N PHE A 179 93.84 12.83 -39.74
CA PHE A 179 94.60 11.78 -39.04
C PHE A 179 95.49 10.96 -39.98
N GLY A 180 95.21 10.99 -41.29
CA GLY A 180 96.04 10.33 -42.29
C GLY A 180 97.44 10.94 -42.40
N GLU A 181 97.60 12.20 -41.99
CA GLU A 181 98.90 12.89 -41.91
C GLU A 181 99.89 12.20 -40.95
N PHE A 182 99.40 11.43 -39.96
CA PHE A 182 100.27 10.70 -39.02
C PHE A 182 100.67 9.31 -39.51
N GLY A 183 99.85 8.70 -40.37
CA GLY A 183 100.06 7.35 -40.90
C GLY A 183 98.80 6.77 -41.53
N ALA A 184 98.95 5.63 -42.22
CA ALA A 184 97.84 4.98 -42.88
C ALA A 184 96.79 4.48 -41.87
N ILE A 185 95.53 4.88 -42.06
CA ILE A 185 94.42 4.53 -41.16
C ILE A 185 93.80 3.19 -41.58
N SER A 186 93.42 2.38 -40.58
CA SER A 186 92.69 1.11 -40.73
C SER A 186 91.21 1.27 -40.40
N ALA A 187 90.86 1.99 -39.32
CA ALA A 187 89.48 2.22 -38.90
C ALA A 187 89.32 3.54 -38.12
N ILE A 188 88.18 4.21 -38.29
CA ILE A 188 87.75 5.37 -37.50
C ILE A 188 86.36 5.06 -36.97
N GLU A 189 86.17 5.14 -35.66
CA GLU A 189 84.85 5.03 -35.04
C GLU A 189 84.61 6.25 -34.16
N VAL A 190 83.51 6.94 -34.46
CA VAL A 190 83.04 8.10 -33.70
C VAL A 190 82.02 7.63 -32.69
N VAL A 191 82.18 8.04 -31.44
CA VAL A 191 81.34 7.64 -30.32
C VAL A 191 80.88 8.85 -29.51
N PRO A 192 79.76 8.71 -28.78
CA PRO A 192 79.35 9.70 -27.80
C PRO A 192 80.48 9.93 -26.78
N PRO A 193 80.67 11.17 -26.30
CA PRO A 193 81.68 11.44 -25.28
C PRO A 193 81.35 10.63 -24.03
N ILE A 194 82.29 9.83 -23.54
CA ILE A 194 82.07 9.05 -22.32
C ILE A 194 82.16 10.02 -21.14
N THR A 195 81.02 10.31 -20.53
CA THR A 195 80.98 11.05 -19.27
C THR A 195 81.54 10.15 -18.17
N SER A 196 82.59 10.60 -17.48
CA SER A 196 83.00 9.98 -16.21
C SER A 196 81.85 10.10 -15.21
N GLU A 197 81.75 9.18 -14.25
CA GLU A 197 80.66 9.15 -13.26
C GLU A 197 80.51 10.46 -12.46
N ASP A 198 81.59 11.26 -12.38
CA ASP A 198 81.64 12.56 -11.71
C ASP A 198 81.00 13.74 -12.50
N GLU A 199 80.65 13.57 -13.78
CA GLU A 199 80.04 14.61 -14.63
C GLU A 199 78.54 14.38 -14.91
N LYS A 200 77.83 13.68 -14.02
CA LYS A 200 76.37 13.51 -14.07
C LYS A 200 75.64 14.74 -13.51
N SER A 201 75.77 15.89 -14.18
CA SER A 201 74.85 17.03 -13.97
C SER A 201 73.89 17.16 -15.15
N SER A 202 72.70 17.73 -14.94
CA SER A 202 71.60 17.74 -15.93
C SER A 202 71.91 18.51 -17.23
N ASP A 203 73.06 19.20 -17.31
CA ASP A 203 73.57 19.84 -18.54
C ASP A 203 74.29 18.83 -19.48
N SER A 204 74.49 17.58 -19.05
CA SER A 204 75.20 16.52 -19.79
C SER A 204 74.61 16.22 -21.18
N SER A 205 73.29 16.37 -21.39
CA SER A 205 72.64 16.07 -22.67
C SER A 205 72.96 17.09 -23.78
N LEU A 206 73.21 18.35 -23.43
CA LEU A 206 73.58 19.41 -24.39
C LEU A 206 75.08 19.33 -24.76
N PHE A 207 75.93 18.87 -23.85
CA PHE A 207 77.35 18.60 -24.14
C PHE A 207 77.55 17.31 -24.95
N ALA A 208 76.71 16.30 -24.76
CA ALA A 208 76.75 15.03 -25.51
C ALA A 208 76.42 15.18 -27.00
N THR A 209 75.68 16.23 -27.39
CA THR A 209 75.31 16.49 -28.79
C THR A 209 76.26 17.46 -29.50
N THR A 210 77.19 18.10 -28.80
CA THR A 210 78.12 19.10 -29.38
C THR A 210 79.56 18.61 -29.46
N ARG A 211 79.93 17.56 -28.71
CA ARG A 211 81.25 16.94 -28.72
C ARG A 211 81.16 15.45 -29.02
N PHE A 212 82.27 14.86 -29.43
CA PHE A 212 82.41 13.43 -29.65
C PHE A 212 83.78 12.94 -29.18
N ASP A 213 83.85 11.64 -28.90
CA ASP A 213 85.10 10.92 -28.76
C ASP A 213 85.35 10.14 -30.06
N VAL A 214 86.62 9.95 -30.41
CA VAL A 214 86.98 9.21 -31.62
C VAL A 214 88.05 8.18 -31.31
N TYR A 215 87.83 6.97 -31.82
CA TYR A 215 88.82 5.90 -31.86
C TYR A 215 89.40 5.83 -33.27
N ILE A 216 90.72 5.84 -33.37
CA ILE A 216 91.45 5.86 -34.62
C ILE A 216 92.48 4.75 -34.58
N GLN A 217 92.31 3.77 -35.46
CA GLN A 217 93.23 2.65 -35.60
C GLN A 217 94.15 2.89 -36.79
N PHE A 218 95.46 2.89 -36.55
CA PHE A 218 96.48 2.96 -37.59
C PHE A 218 96.89 1.56 -38.08
N LYS A 219 97.41 1.46 -39.30
CA LYS A 219 97.96 0.21 -39.83
C LYS A 219 99.30 -0.14 -39.17
N ASP A 220 100.09 0.88 -38.84
CA ASP A 220 101.45 0.75 -38.33
C ASP A 220 101.63 1.49 -37.00
N TYR A 221 102.54 1.00 -36.15
CA TYR A 221 102.82 1.59 -34.84
C TYR A 221 103.39 3.01 -34.94
N ASP A 222 104.13 3.30 -36.02
CA ASP A 222 104.68 4.63 -36.30
C ASP A 222 103.57 5.69 -36.40
N GLY A 223 102.39 5.33 -36.92
CA GLY A 223 101.24 6.23 -36.97
C GLY A 223 100.76 6.65 -35.58
N VAL A 224 100.75 5.70 -34.63
CA VAL A 224 100.43 5.97 -33.23
C VAL A 224 101.50 6.84 -32.58
N LEU A 225 102.78 6.53 -32.79
CA LEU A 225 103.89 7.33 -32.27
C LEU A 225 103.84 8.77 -32.79
N ASN A 226 103.63 8.96 -34.09
CA ASN A 226 103.51 10.27 -34.72
C ASN A 226 102.33 11.06 -34.16
N ALA A 227 101.15 10.44 -34.08
CA ALA A 227 99.95 11.09 -33.54
C ALA A 227 100.11 11.44 -32.05
N MET A 228 100.66 10.54 -31.24
CA MET A 228 100.92 10.80 -29.83
C MET A 228 101.97 11.90 -29.66
N ALA A 229 103.06 11.88 -30.42
CA ALA A 229 104.09 12.92 -30.38
C ALA A 229 103.56 14.29 -30.83
N ALA A 230 102.57 14.32 -31.74
CA ALA A 230 101.98 15.53 -32.28
C ALA A 230 100.79 16.09 -31.48
N LEU A 231 100.07 15.27 -30.71
CA LEU A 231 98.80 15.67 -30.07
C LEU A 231 98.82 15.57 -28.54
N SER A 232 99.82 14.94 -27.93
CA SER A 232 99.94 14.81 -26.47
C SER A 232 100.64 16.00 -25.81
N ASN A 233 100.77 15.97 -24.47
CA ASN A 233 101.51 16.94 -23.66
C ASN A 233 100.91 18.35 -23.65
N GLY A 234 99.68 18.50 -23.15
CA GLY A 234 99.10 19.84 -22.92
C GLY A 234 98.80 20.65 -24.19
N ARG A 235 98.67 19.97 -25.33
CA ARG A 235 98.30 20.62 -26.60
C ARG A 235 96.82 20.92 -26.66
N VAL A 236 96.50 22.02 -27.32
CA VAL A 236 95.13 22.47 -27.57
C VAL A 236 94.91 22.61 -29.07
N LEU A 237 93.69 22.33 -29.48
CA LEU A 237 93.19 22.59 -30.82
C LEU A 237 92.42 23.91 -30.82
N CYS A 238 92.73 24.78 -31.78
CA CYS A 238 92.03 26.04 -32.01
C CYS A 238 92.06 26.45 -33.48
N HIS A 239 91.25 27.44 -33.86
CA HIS A 239 91.35 28.02 -35.19
C HIS A 239 92.53 29.01 -35.28
N SER A 240 93.21 29.04 -36.43
CA SER A 240 94.30 29.95 -36.77
C SER A 240 93.87 31.42 -36.69
N SER A 241 92.65 31.71 -37.16
CA SER A 241 92.06 33.04 -37.24
C SER A 241 91.37 33.50 -35.94
N ASN A 242 90.99 32.56 -35.06
CA ASN A 242 90.22 32.87 -33.86
C ASN A 242 90.55 31.92 -32.69
N THR A 243 91.30 32.43 -31.73
CA THR A 243 91.73 31.68 -30.53
C THR A 243 90.70 31.73 -29.39
N LYS A 244 89.47 32.22 -29.65
CA LYS A 244 88.40 32.30 -28.63
C LYS A 244 87.94 30.94 -28.12
N VAL A 245 88.13 29.86 -28.88
CA VAL A 245 87.76 28.50 -28.47
C VAL A 245 89.01 27.65 -28.46
N LEU A 246 89.42 27.20 -27.27
CA LEU A 246 90.47 26.22 -27.09
C LEU A 246 89.88 24.88 -26.68
N VAL A 247 90.20 23.83 -27.43
CA VAL A 247 89.82 22.46 -27.11
C VAL A 247 91.07 21.72 -26.63
N PRO A 248 91.14 21.32 -25.35
CA PRO A 248 92.26 20.51 -24.87
C PRO A 248 92.23 19.14 -25.55
N LEU A 249 93.38 18.72 -26.09
CA LEU A 249 93.51 17.42 -26.73
C LEU A 249 93.89 16.37 -25.69
N HIS A 250 92.94 15.47 -25.43
CA HIS A 250 93.14 14.34 -24.54
C HIS A 250 93.28 13.08 -25.39
N ILE A 251 94.51 12.78 -25.81
CA ILE A 251 94.87 11.59 -26.56
C ILE A 251 95.41 10.51 -25.62
N VAL A 252 94.88 9.29 -25.75
CA VAL A 252 95.30 8.12 -24.96
C VAL A 252 95.35 6.91 -25.88
N VAL A 253 96.34 6.04 -25.70
CA VAL A 253 96.35 4.74 -26.40
C VAL A 253 95.23 3.86 -25.85
N ASP A 254 94.44 3.27 -26.74
CA ASP A 254 93.36 2.39 -26.34
C ASP A 254 93.91 1.07 -25.78
N LYS A 255 93.68 0.85 -24.48
CA LYS A 255 93.96 -0.42 -23.79
C LYS A 255 92.72 -1.30 -23.67
N THR A 256 91.55 -0.83 -24.14
CA THR A 256 90.25 -1.51 -23.97
C THR A 256 89.89 -2.42 -25.14
N GLU A 257 90.73 -2.44 -26.18
CA GLU A 257 90.51 -3.19 -27.41
C GLU A 257 89.18 -2.84 -28.08
N TYR A 258 88.80 -1.55 -28.05
CA TYR A 258 87.48 -1.09 -28.49
C TYR A 258 87.22 -1.41 -29.96
N LEU A 259 88.26 -1.29 -30.81
CA LEU A 259 88.22 -1.62 -32.24
C LEU A 259 88.66 -3.07 -32.54
N SER A 260 88.69 -3.96 -31.55
CA SER A 260 88.88 -5.39 -31.80
C SER A 260 87.61 -6.04 -32.35
N ASP A 261 87.78 -7.08 -33.17
CA ASP A 261 86.67 -7.86 -33.73
C ASP A 261 85.75 -8.42 -32.64
N SER A 262 86.31 -8.84 -31.50
CA SER A 262 85.55 -9.37 -30.37
C SER A 262 84.61 -8.31 -29.78
N LYS A 263 85.14 -7.11 -29.49
CA LYS A 263 84.34 -6.00 -28.94
C LYS A 263 83.34 -5.44 -29.95
N ILE A 264 83.68 -5.40 -31.22
CA ILE A 264 82.74 -5.00 -32.29
C ILE A 264 81.56 -5.96 -32.35
N ARG A 265 81.80 -7.28 -32.35
CA ARG A 265 80.72 -8.30 -32.32
C ARG A 265 79.85 -8.20 -31.07
N GLN A 266 80.47 -8.00 -29.90
CA GLN A 266 79.76 -7.84 -28.64
C GLN A 266 78.80 -6.62 -28.68
N ARG A 267 79.27 -5.48 -29.19
CA ARG A 267 78.44 -4.27 -29.34
C ARG A 267 77.30 -4.47 -30.34
N ARG A 268 77.57 -5.15 -31.45
CA ARG A 268 76.55 -5.47 -32.47
C ARG A 268 75.44 -6.34 -31.88
N PHE A 269 75.79 -7.42 -31.19
CA PHE A 269 74.81 -8.30 -30.53
C PHE A 269 73.98 -7.56 -29.49
N ALA A 270 74.61 -6.76 -28.62
CA ALA A 270 73.91 -5.97 -27.61
C ALA A 270 72.95 -4.92 -28.21
N ARG A 271 73.24 -4.41 -29.42
CA ARG A 271 72.33 -3.52 -30.15
C ARG A 271 71.15 -4.28 -30.76
N GLU A 272 71.42 -5.40 -31.43
CA GLU A 272 70.37 -6.27 -32.01
C GLU A 272 69.38 -6.72 -30.92
N GLN A 273 69.88 -7.08 -29.73
CA GLN A 273 69.03 -7.43 -28.59
C GLN A 273 68.13 -6.27 -28.13
N ARG A 274 68.67 -5.05 -27.97
CA ARG A 274 67.88 -3.87 -27.58
C ARG A 274 66.79 -3.52 -28.60
N VAL A 275 67.10 -3.60 -29.89
CA VAL A 275 66.12 -3.37 -30.96
C VAL A 275 64.99 -4.40 -30.86
N HIS A 276 65.32 -5.68 -30.65
CA HIS A 276 64.32 -6.74 -30.51
C HIS A 276 63.43 -6.55 -29.27
N GLU A 277 64.01 -6.17 -28.12
CA GLU A 277 63.26 -5.87 -26.89
C GLU A 277 62.30 -4.69 -27.07
N LEU A 278 62.75 -3.61 -27.73
CA LEU A 278 61.91 -2.45 -28.04
C LEU A 278 60.74 -2.84 -28.96
N GLN A 279 60.99 -3.65 -29.99
CA GLN A 279 59.95 -4.14 -30.89
C GLN A 279 58.94 -5.04 -30.17
N ALA A 280 59.41 -5.95 -29.31
CA ALA A 280 58.54 -6.82 -28.51
C ALA A 280 57.63 -6.01 -27.57
N LYS A 281 58.19 -4.98 -26.91
CA LYS A 281 57.44 -4.08 -26.03
C LYS A 281 56.40 -3.26 -26.81
N ALA A 282 56.74 -2.77 -27.99
CA ALA A 282 55.81 -2.06 -28.86
C ALA A 282 54.67 -2.98 -29.35
N ALA A 283 54.97 -4.22 -29.72
CA ALA A 283 53.96 -5.21 -30.13
C ALA A 283 53.01 -5.58 -28.97
N GLN A 284 53.53 -5.74 -27.75
CA GLN A 284 52.70 -5.96 -26.56
C GLN A 284 51.80 -4.76 -26.25
N ALA A 285 52.31 -3.53 -26.35
CA ALA A 285 51.51 -2.33 -26.15
C ALA A 285 50.37 -2.22 -27.18
N ALA A 286 50.65 -2.50 -28.46
CA ALA A 286 49.64 -2.48 -29.51
C ALA A 286 48.58 -3.59 -29.32
N ALA A 287 48.99 -4.78 -28.87
CA ALA A 287 48.05 -5.86 -28.55
C ALA A 287 47.14 -5.50 -27.36
N ALA A 288 47.71 -4.92 -26.29
CA ALA A 288 46.96 -4.49 -25.12
C ALA A 288 45.96 -3.36 -25.45
N GLU A 289 46.34 -2.41 -26.30
CA GLU A 289 45.45 -1.34 -26.77
C GLU A 289 44.27 -1.90 -27.58
N LYS A 290 44.53 -2.86 -28.47
CA LYS A 290 43.48 -3.53 -29.25
C LYS A 290 42.51 -4.31 -28.35
N GLU A 291 43.01 -4.98 -27.31
CA GLU A 291 42.19 -5.69 -26.33
C GLU A 291 41.37 -4.72 -25.46
N ALA A 292 41.95 -3.59 -25.06
CA ALA A 292 41.24 -2.52 -24.34
C ALA A 292 40.10 -1.93 -25.18
N LEU A 293 40.33 -1.66 -26.46
CA LEU A 293 39.28 -1.20 -27.39
C LEU A 293 38.17 -2.25 -27.58
N ALA A 294 38.54 -3.52 -27.72
CA ALA A 294 37.56 -4.61 -27.85
C ALA A 294 36.73 -4.81 -26.58
N SER A 295 37.34 -4.67 -25.39
CA SER A 295 36.63 -4.79 -24.12
C SER A 295 35.72 -3.58 -23.86
N ALA A 296 36.13 -2.37 -24.24
CA ALA A 296 35.29 -1.17 -24.18
C ALA A 296 34.09 -1.25 -25.13
N ALA A 297 34.28 -1.78 -26.35
CA ALA A 297 33.19 -2.01 -27.29
C ALA A 297 32.15 -3.02 -26.76
N LYS A 298 32.62 -4.12 -26.14
CA LYS A 298 31.74 -5.10 -25.46
C LYS A 298 31.01 -4.51 -24.25
N ALA A 299 31.69 -3.68 -23.45
CA ALA A 299 31.06 -3.01 -22.32
C ALA A 299 29.96 -2.05 -22.78
N LYS A 300 30.19 -1.32 -23.89
CA LYS A 300 29.21 -0.42 -24.49
C LYS A 300 27.98 -1.15 -25.04
N SER A 301 28.13 -2.34 -25.65
CA SER A 301 26.98 -3.10 -26.15
C SER A 301 26.09 -3.66 -25.03
N LEU A 302 26.64 -3.89 -23.84
CA LEU A 302 25.90 -4.36 -22.66
C LEU A 302 25.17 -3.24 -21.91
N LEU A 303 25.37 -1.98 -22.28
CA LEU A 303 24.83 -0.84 -21.55
C LEU A 303 23.31 -0.74 -21.69
N GLN A 304 22.79 -0.97 -22.89
CA GLN A 304 21.35 -0.94 -23.16
C GLN A 304 20.57 -2.03 -22.41
N PRO A 305 20.92 -3.33 -22.48
CA PRO A 305 20.17 -4.36 -21.76
C PRO A 305 20.24 -4.20 -20.23
N LEU A 306 21.35 -3.68 -19.68
CA LEU A 306 21.46 -3.39 -18.25
C LEU A 306 20.60 -2.19 -17.82
N GLY A 307 20.41 -1.21 -18.70
CA GLY A 307 19.47 -0.10 -18.48
C GLY A 307 18.02 -0.56 -18.46
N GLU A 308 17.63 -1.40 -19.43
CA GLU A 308 16.28 -1.99 -19.48
C GLU A 308 15.99 -2.85 -18.24
N GLU A 309 16.97 -3.63 -17.77
CA GLU A 309 16.85 -4.43 -16.55
C GLU A 309 16.69 -3.57 -15.29
N LEU A 310 17.37 -2.42 -15.21
CA LEU A 310 17.19 -1.46 -14.13
C LEU A 310 15.80 -0.82 -14.15
N GLU A 311 15.32 -0.39 -15.33
CA GLU A 311 13.98 0.20 -15.48
C GLU A 311 12.88 -0.78 -15.07
N GLN A 312 12.99 -2.06 -15.45
CA GLN A 312 12.05 -3.09 -15.01
C GLN A 312 12.03 -3.26 -13.48
N LEU A 313 13.19 -3.18 -12.83
CA LEU A 313 13.27 -3.27 -11.37
C LEU A 313 12.70 -2.03 -10.67
N VAL A 314 12.90 -0.84 -11.24
CA VAL A 314 12.30 0.40 -10.74
C VAL A 314 10.77 0.30 -10.85
N ALA A 315 10.24 -0.10 -12.01
CA ALA A 315 8.80 -0.28 -12.19
C ALA A 315 8.21 -1.28 -11.20
N ARG A 316 8.88 -2.43 -11.00
CA ARG A 316 8.45 -3.42 -10.00
C ARG A 316 8.47 -2.86 -8.57
N ALA A 317 9.49 -2.08 -8.22
CA ALA A 317 9.57 -1.45 -6.91
C ALA A 317 8.46 -0.40 -6.72
N ASP A 318 8.15 0.41 -7.73
CA ASP A 318 7.08 1.41 -7.66
C ASP A 318 5.68 0.77 -7.57
N GLU A 319 5.46 -0.39 -8.17
CA GLU A 319 4.19 -1.13 -8.07
C GLU A 319 4.04 -1.90 -6.75
N GLU A 320 5.09 -2.61 -6.30
CA GLU A 320 5.00 -3.54 -5.18
C GLU A 320 5.37 -2.90 -3.83
N LEU A 321 6.17 -1.82 -3.81
CA LEU A 321 6.70 -1.19 -2.60
C LEU A 321 6.27 0.27 -2.47
N ASP A 322 6.11 0.74 -1.23
CA ASP A 322 5.69 2.12 -0.95
C ASP A 322 6.89 3.11 -0.98
N SER A 323 8.12 2.59 -0.99
CA SER A 323 9.35 3.36 -1.04
C SER A 323 10.45 2.61 -1.76
N ALA A 324 11.17 3.28 -2.66
CA ALA A 324 12.24 2.68 -3.43
C ALA A 324 13.46 2.31 -2.54
N PRO A 325 14.00 1.08 -2.64
CA PRO A 325 15.20 0.68 -1.93
C PRO A 325 16.42 1.50 -2.34
N LEU A 326 17.35 1.68 -1.40
CA LEU A 326 18.57 2.46 -1.62
C LEU A 326 19.46 1.83 -2.70
N GLU A 327 19.41 0.50 -2.80
CA GLU A 327 20.14 -0.35 -3.73
C GLU A 327 19.76 -0.07 -5.20
N LEU A 328 18.54 0.44 -5.48
CA LEU A 328 18.18 0.91 -6.83
C LEU A 328 18.94 2.17 -7.23
N LYS A 329 19.18 3.08 -6.27
CA LYS A 329 20.01 4.28 -6.51
C LYS A 329 21.47 3.89 -6.74
N GLU A 330 21.98 2.92 -5.97
CA GLU A 330 23.33 2.38 -6.17
C GLU A 330 23.49 1.71 -7.55
N ALA A 331 22.48 0.97 -8.01
CA ALA A 331 22.46 0.38 -9.35
C ALA A 331 22.40 1.45 -10.45
N ALA A 332 21.61 2.51 -10.28
CA ALA A 332 21.55 3.66 -11.19
C ALA A 332 22.88 4.41 -11.26
N ASP A 333 23.54 4.64 -10.11
CA ASP A 333 24.86 5.28 -10.05
C ASP A 333 25.95 4.41 -10.69
N ALA A 334 25.89 3.09 -10.50
CA ALA A 334 26.79 2.16 -11.18
C ALA A 334 26.59 2.20 -12.71
N LEU A 335 25.34 2.25 -13.17
CA LEU A 335 25.00 2.35 -14.59
C LEU A 335 25.49 3.67 -15.19
N ARG A 336 25.39 4.78 -14.44
CA ARG A 336 25.94 6.07 -14.85
C ARG A 336 27.47 6.04 -14.99
N LYS A 337 28.17 5.39 -14.05
CA LYS A 337 29.62 5.21 -14.16
C LYS A 337 30.02 4.36 -15.37
N LEU A 338 29.22 3.34 -15.70
CA LEU A 338 29.43 2.53 -16.90
C LEU A 338 29.21 3.33 -18.21
N SER A 339 28.28 4.29 -18.22
CA SER A 339 28.05 5.16 -19.40
C SER A 339 29.12 6.24 -19.57
N GLU A 340 29.68 6.74 -18.47
CA GLU A 340 30.83 7.64 -18.47
C GLU A 340 32.13 6.91 -18.88
N ALA A 341 32.35 5.69 -18.39
CA ALA A 341 33.54 4.88 -18.66
C ALA A 341 33.19 3.41 -18.97
N PRO A 342 32.99 3.06 -20.26
CA PRO A 342 32.58 1.72 -20.65
C PRO A 342 33.73 0.72 -20.52
N THR A 343 33.80 0.05 -19.37
CA THR A 343 34.75 -1.04 -19.10
C THR A 343 34.04 -2.27 -18.53
N MET A 344 34.62 -3.45 -18.72
CA MET A 344 34.05 -4.71 -18.23
C MET A 344 33.97 -4.78 -16.69
N ASP A 345 34.82 -4.06 -15.98
CA ASP A 345 34.78 -3.96 -14.51
C ASP A 345 33.56 -3.16 -14.04
N GLN A 346 33.20 -2.10 -14.76
CA GLN A 346 31.98 -1.35 -14.51
C GLN A 346 30.74 -2.20 -14.83
N VAL A 347 30.78 -3.02 -15.88
CA VAL A 347 29.70 -3.99 -16.18
C VAL A 347 29.48 -4.97 -15.01
N HIS A 348 30.55 -5.49 -14.42
CA HIS A 348 30.44 -6.37 -13.24
C HIS A 348 29.86 -5.63 -12.03
N SER A 349 30.26 -4.37 -11.84
CA SER A 349 29.76 -3.51 -10.76
C SER A 349 28.26 -3.26 -10.90
N VAL A 350 27.78 -2.97 -12.11
CA VAL A 350 26.35 -2.82 -12.42
C VAL A 350 25.59 -4.12 -12.15
N ARG A 351 26.08 -5.28 -12.64
CA ARG A 351 25.45 -6.59 -12.39
C ARG A 351 25.26 -6.86 -10.90
N LYS A 352 26.32 -6.65 -10.12
CA LYS A 352 26.30 -6.87 -8.67
C LYS A 352 25.30 -5.95 -7.96
N ALA A 353 25.21 -4.70 -8.38
CA ALA A 353 24.24 -3.75 -7.82
C ALA A 353 22.79 -4.11 -8.19
N LEU A 354 22.53 -4.53 -9.44
CA LEU A 354 21.22 -5.03 -9.89
C LEU A 354 20.79 -6.28 -9.10
N ASP A 355 21.69 -7.24 -8.89
CA ASP A 355 21.38 -8.44 -8.11
C ASP A 355 21.10 -8.13 -6.63
N ALA A 356 21.80 -7.16 -6.06
CA ALA A 356 21.53 -6.67 -4.70
C ALA A 356 20.15 -6.00 -4.62
N ALA A 357 19.81 -5.14 -5.60
CA ALA A 357 18.51 -4.50 -5.69
C ALA A 357 17.38 -5.53 -5.85
N LYS A 358 17.53 -6.53 -6.72
CA LYS A 358 16.58 -7.65 -6.89
C LYS A 358 16.28 -8.36 -5.58
N LYS A 359 17.32 -8.82 -4.88
CA LYS A 359 17.18 -9.50 -3.59
C LYS A 359 16.49 -8.62 -2.56
N LYS A 360 16.80 -7.32 -2.56
CA LYS A 360 16.19 -6.38 -1.62
C LYS A 360 14.70 -6.20 -1.89
N ILE A 361 14.31 -6.01 -3.16
CA ILE A 361 12.91 -5.92 -3.58
C ILE A 361 12.17 -7.19 -3.19
N GLU A 362 12.67 -8.38 -3.56
CA GLU A 362 12.06 -9.67 -3.20
C GLU A 362 11.87 -9.82 -1.68
N SER A 363 12.89 -9.45 -0.89
CA SER A 363 12.79 -9.51 0.57
C SER A 363 11.76 -8.53 1.14
N ALA A 364 11.66 -7.33 0.57
CA ALA A 364 10.74 -6.29 1.04
C ALA A 364 9.29 -6.62 0.67
N VAL A 365 9.06 -7.20 -0.50
CA VAL A 365 7.77 -7.72 -0.95
C VAL A 365 7.29 -8.82 -0.01
N LEU A 366 8.16 -9.80 0.29
CA LEU A 366 7.84 -10.86 1.24
C LEU A 366 7.47 -10.30 2.62
N VAL A 367 8.17 -9.26 3.09
CA VAL A 367 7.84 -8.60 4.36
C VAL A 367 6.48 -7.89 4.29
N LYS A 368 6.17 -7.19 3.19
CA LYS A 368 4.87 -6.53 2.98
C LYS A 368 3.73 -7.53 2.94
N GLU A 369 3.90 -8.65 2.24
CA GLU A 369 2.94 -9.77 2.22
C GLU A 369 2.72 -10.36 3.62
N GLN A 370 3.81 -10.62 4.37
CA GLN A 370 3.70 -11.10 5.75
C GLN A 370 3.01 -10.10 6.68
N GLN A 371 3.22 -8.80 6.49
CA GLN A 371 2.52 -7.75 7.24
C GLN A 371 1.04 -7.69 6.88
N ALA A 372 0.69 -7.78 5.60
CA ALA A 372 -0.69 -7.84 5.14
C ALA A 372 -1.44 -9.06 5.70
N GLU A 373 -0.79 -10.23 5.70
CA GLU A 373 -1.32 -11.45 6.32
C GLU A 373 -1.49 -11.31 7.83
N ARG A 374 -0.53 -10.69 8.54
CA ARG A 374 -0.69 -10.38 9.98
C ARG A 374 -1.85 -9.42 10.23
N ALA A 375 -2.03 -8.40 9.38
CA ALA A 375 -3.13 -7.46 9.48
C ALA A 375 -4.48 -8.15 9.23
N ARG A 376 -4.58 -9.04 8.23
CA ARG A 376 -5.75 -9.90 7.98
C ARG A 376 -6.07 -10.77 9.19
N ARG A 377 -5.09 -11.50 9.73
CA ARG A 377 -5.28 -12.33 10.94
C ARG A 377 -5.70 -11.52 12.15
N SER A 378 -5.16 -10.31 12.33
CA SER A 378 -5.57 -9.41 13.41
C SER A 378 -7.03 -8.95 13.23
N LYS A 379 -7.44 -8.64 12.00
CA LYS A 379 -8.82 -8.28 11.67
C LYS A 379 -9.78 -9.45 11.93
N TRP A 380 -9.46 -10.65 11.43
CA TRP A 380 -10.24 -11.87 11.70
C TRP A 380 -10.36 -12.16 13.19
N LYS A 381 -9.27 -12.03 13.96
CA LYS A 381 -9.32 -12.20 15.42
C LYS A 381 -10.29 -11.20 16.08
N LYS A 382 -10.27 -9.93 15.66
CA LYS A 382 -11.20 -8.92 16.18
C LYS A 382 -12.65 -9.26 15.82
N GLU A 383 -12.90 -9.69 14.59
CA GLU A 383 -14.23 -10.11 14.12
C GLU A 383 -14.74 -11.32 14.92
N MET A 384 -13.91 -12.34 15.16
CA MET A 384 -14.28 -13.51 15.96
C MET A 384 -14.53 -13.18 17.43
N VAL A 385 -13.73 -12.30 18.04
CA VAL A 385 -13.95 -11.84 19.42
C VAL A 385 -15.27 -11.07 19.53
N ALA A 386 -15.54 -10.17 18.58
CA ALA A 386 -16.79 -9.42 18.56
C ALA A 386 -18.01 -10.34 18.36
N ALA A 387 -17.91 -11.31 17.45
CA ALA A 387 -18.97 -12.29 17.21
C ALA A 387 -19.21 -13.19 18.43
N THR A 388 -18.14 -13.66 19.09
CA THR A 388 -18.25 -14.49 20.30
C THR A 388 -18.89 -13.71 21.45
N SER A 389 -18.51 -12.44 21.65
CA SER A 389 -19.17 -11.58 22.64
C SER A 389 -20.65 -11.36 22.32
N SER A 390 -20.99 -11.14 21.04
CA SER A 390 -22.38 -10.96 20.62
C SER A 390 -23.22 -12.23 20.80
N SER A 391 -22.66 -13.41 20.54
CA SER A 391 -23.37 -14.68 20.77
C SER A 391 -23.55 -14.93 22.25
N GLU A 392 -22.55 -14.66 23.09
CA GLU A 392 -22.65 -14.77 24.55
C GLU A 392 -23.77 -13.86 25.11
N ASP A 393 -23.86 -12.62 24.63
CA ASP A 393 -24.93 -11.69 25.01
C ASP A 393 -26.33 -12.21 24.59
N GLN A 394 -26.44 -12.80 23.39
CA GLN A 394 -27.69 -13.39 22.89
C GLN A 394 -28.09 -14.62 23.69
N LEU A 395 -27.17 -15.53 23.97
CA LEU A 395 -27.40 -16.70 24.82
C LEU A 395 -27.77 -16.30 26.25
N ALA A 396 -27.15 -15.24 26.79
CA ALA A 396 -27.52 -14.70 28.10
C ALA A 396 -28.96 -14.14 28.12
N HIS A 397 -29.37 -13.44 27.05
CA HIS A 397 -30.75 -12.97 26.91
C HIS A 397 -31.75 -14.13 26.78
N LEU A 398 -31.42 -15.17 26.00
CA LEU A 398 -32.23 -16.38 25.88
C LEU A 398 -32.35 -17.12 27.21
N LYS A 399 -31.26 -17.22 27.98
CA LYS A 399 -31.28 -17.77 29.35
C LYS A 399 -32.22 -17.00 30.27
N GLN A 400 -32.16 -15.67 30.22
CA GLN A 400 -33.06 -14.83 31.01
C GLN A 400 -34.53 -15.01 30.58
N ARG A 401 -34.79 -15.15 29.27
CA ARG A 401 -36.14 -15.42 28.74
C ARG A 401 -36.64 -16.79 29.23
N LEU A 402 -35.83 -17.84 29.10
CA LEU A 402 -36.17 -19.18 29.57
C LEU A 402 -36.50 -19.20 31.06
N GLU A 403 -35.69 -18.52 31.89
CA GLU A 403 -35.94 -18.44 33.33
C GLU A 403 -37.23 -17.65 33.65
N LYS A 404 -37.50 -16.56 32.93
CA LYS A 404 -38.78 -15.84 33.06
C LYS A 404 -39.95 -16.75 32.70
N THR A 405 -39.89 -17.47 31.58
CA THR A 405 -40.94 -18.43 31.19
C THR A 405 -41.11 -19.51 32.26
N ARG A 406 -40.01 -20.06 32.79
CA ARG A 406 -40.04 -21.03 33.88
C ARG A 406 -40.76 -20.49 35.12
N THR A 407 -40.49 -19.24 35.51
CA THR A 407 -41.17 -18.62 36.66
C THR A 407 -42.67 -18.42 36.41
N VAL A 408 -43.06 -17.95 35.20
CA VAL A 408 -44.47 -17.73 34.83
C VAL A 408 -45.25 -19.05 34.84
N PHE A 409 -44.65 -20.13 34.33
CA PHE A 409 -45.29 -21.43 34.20
C PHE A 409 -44.76 -22.46 35.20
N THR A 410 -44.36 -22.03 36.40
CA THR A 410 -43.71 -22.90 37.42
C THR A 410 -44.49 -24.18 37.67
N GLN A 411 -45.82 -24.10 37.70
CA GLN A 411 -46.73 -25.23 37.93
C GLN A 411 -46.73 -26.30 36.83
N TYR A 412 -46.24 -25.99 35.62
CA TYR A 412 -46.23 -26.90 34.47
C TYR A 412 -44.82 -27.35 34.07
N CYS A 413 -43.77 -26.84 34.72
CA CYS A 413 -42.38 -27.15 34.35
C CYS A 413 -42.00 -28.61 34.57
N ASP A 414 -42.66 -29.29 35.51
CA ASP A 414 -42.45 -30.72 35.80
C ASP A 414 -43.36 -31.63 34.95
N HIS A 415 -44.08 -31.06 33.96
CA HIS A 415 -44.98 -31.83 33.11
C HIS A 415 -44.20 -32.64 32.06
N PRO A 416 -44.51 -33.95 31.84
CA PRO A 416 -43.78 -34.81 30.91
C PRO A 416 -43.62 -34.26 29.49
N ALA A 417 -44.59 -33.46 29.03
CA ALA A 417 -44.57 -32.84 27.70
C ALA A 417 -43.42 -31.82 27.50
N VAL A 418 -42.92 -31.19 28.57
CA VAL A 418 -41.99 -30.05 28.50
C VAL A 418 -40.62 -30.36 29.09
N ILE A 419 -40.48 -31.39 29.93
CA ILE A 419 -39.19 -31.73 30.56
C ILE A 419 -38.08 -31.91 29.51
N ALA A 420 -38.36 -32.61 28.42
CA ALA A 420 -37.40 -32.83 27.34
C ALA A 420 -37.03 -31.51 26.62
N ASP A 421 -38.02 -30.67 26.33
CA ASP A 421 -37.81 -29.40 25.64
C ASP A 421 -37.05 -28.40 26.52
N LEU A 422 -37.34 -28.36 27.83
CA LEU A 422 -36.60 -27.55 28.82
C LEU A 422 -35.15 -28.01 28.96
N ALA A 423 -34.92 -29.33 28.96
CA ALA A 423 -33.57 -29.89 28.99
C ALA A 423 -32.80 -29.52 27.71
N ALA A 424 -33.41 -29.70 26.54
CA ALA A 424 -32.82 -29.35 25.24
C ALA A 424 -32.51 -27.84 25.12
N ALA A 425 -33.43 -26.98 25.54
CA ALA A 425 -33.20 -25.53 25.57
C ALA A 425 -32.07 -25.13 26.54
N THR A 426 -31.97 -25.79 27.69
CA THR A 426 -30.89 -25.52 28.66
C THR A 426 -29.53 -25.98 28.14
N GLU A 427 -29.49 -27.12 27.45
CA GLU A 427 -28.28 -27.64 26.81
C GLU A 427 -27.82 -26.71 25.68
N ALA A 428 -28.73 -26.32 24.78
CA ALA A 428 -28.42 -25.43 23.67
C ALA A 428 -27.91 -24.04 24.13
N ILE A 429 -28.42 -23.52 25.25
CA ILE A 429 -27.95 -22.25 25.83
C ILE A 429 -26.55 -22.39 26.48
N SER A 430 -26.18 -23.59 26.93
CA SER A 430 -24.95 -23.84 27.69
C SER A 430 -23.73 -24.08 26.79
N ILE A 431 -23.87 -23.95 25.47
CA ILE A 431 -22.76 -24.09 24.52
C ILE A 431 -21.75 -22.95 24.75
N HIS A 432 -20.49 -23.34 24.97
CA HIS A 432 -19.37 -22.42 25.12
C HIS A 432 -18.44 -22.53 23.92
N HIS A 433 -18.19 -21.40 23.24
CA HIS A 433 -17.28 -21.36 22.10
C HIS A 433 -15.90 -20.91 22.55
N SER A 434 -14.89 -21.76 22.33
CA SER A 434 -13.49 -21.40 22.54
C SER A 434 -12.89 -20.82 21.26
N LEU A 435 -12.17 -19.71 21.38
CA LEU A 435 -11.45 -19.12 20.25
C LEU A 435 -10.40 -20.10 19.69
N PRO A 436 -10.37 -20.33 18.36
CA PRO A 436 -9.34 -21.11 17.70
C PRO A 436 -7.92 -20.53 17.91
N SER A 437 -6.92 -21.41 17.90
CA SER A 437 -5.51 -21.02 18.06
C SER A 437 -5.02 -20.12 16.92
N GLU A 438 -4.22 -19.10 17.23
CA GLU A 438 -3.71 -18.11 16.26
C GLU A 438 -2.93 -18.71 15.08
N LYS A 439 -2.34 -19.90 15.27
CA LYS A 439 -1.55 -20.58 14.24
C LYS A 439 -2.41 -21.31 13.19
N ALA A 440 -3.70 -21.50 13.45
CA ALA A 440 -4.64 -22.23 12.59
C ALA A 440 -5.68 -21.33 11.90
N LEU A 441 -5.55 -20.00 12.02
CA LEU A 441 -6.44 -19.02 11.39
C LEU A 441 -6.23 -18.97 9.87
N THR A 442 -7.14 -19.60 9.15
CA THR A 442 -7.36 -19.43 7.71
C THR A 442 -8.74 -18.81 7.49
N GLU A 443 -8.96 -18.14 6.37
CA GLU A 443 -10.25 -17.51 6.03
C GLU A 443 -11.41 -18.52 6.15
N ALA A 444 -11.23 -19.72 5.58
CA ALA A 444 -12.22 -20.79 5.65
C ALA A 444 -12.54 -21.23 7.09
N ASN A 445 -11.53 -21.31 7.96
CA ASN A 445 -11.73 -21.67 9.37
C ASN A 445 -12.47 -20.57 10.16
N VAL A 446 -12.21 -19.29 9.83
CA VAL A 446 -12.90 -18.15 10.44
C VAL A 446 -14.37 -18.15 10.04
N ASP A 447 -14.67 -18.30 8.75
CA ASP A 447 -16.04 -18.34 8.25
C ASP A 447 -16.82 -19.53 8.80
N GLN A 448 -16.19 -20.70 8.87
CA GLN A 448 -16.78 -21.89 9.48
C GLN A 448 -17.11 -21.65 10.96
N TYR A 449 -16.19 -21.06 11.72
CA TYR A 449 -16.43 -20.73 13.14
C TYR A 449 -17.57 -19.72 13.31
N LEU A 450 -17.59 -18.65 12.51
CA LEU A 450 -18.66 -17.65 12.55
C LEU A 450 -20.02 -18.24 12.16
N LYS A 451 -20.04 -19.20 11.23
CA LYS A 451 -21.25 -19.93 10.86
C LYS A 451 -21.74 -20.80 12.01
N THR A 452 -20.86 -21.60 12.62
CA THR A 452 -21.21 -22.44 13.77
C THR A 452 -21.75 -21.61 14.94
N LEU A 453 -21.12 -20.46 15.26
CA LEU A 453 -21.64 -19.53 16.27
C LEU A 453 -23.08 -19.09 16.00
N ARG A 454 -23.41 -18.79 14.74
CA ARG A 454 -24.75 -18.36 14.37
C ARG A 454 -25.75 -19.50 14.43
N ASP A 455 -25.39 -20.65 13.89
CA ASP A 455 -26.23 -21.85 13.86
C ASP A 455 -26.57 -22.28 15.30
N ASP A 456 -25.61 -22.24 16.22
CA ASP A 456 -25.79 -22.61 17.63
C ASP A 456 -26.71 -21.61 18.38
N VAL A 457 -26.61 -20.31 18.10
CA VAL A 457 -27.53 -19.30 18.66
C VAL A 457 -28.94 -19.46 18.09
N ASP A 458 -29.07 -19.71 16.78
CA ASP A 458 -30.37 -19.92 16.13
C ASP A 458 -31.04 -21.20 16.66
N GLU A 459 -30.28 -22.27 16.90
CA GLU A 459 -30.76 -23.48 17.55
C GLU A 459 -31.24 -23.20 18.98
N ALA A 460 -30.43 -22.53 19.80
CA ALA A 460 -30.82 -22.16 21.17
C ALA A 460 -32.09 -21.30 21.19
N LYS A 461 -32.23 -20.37 20.25
CA LYS A 461 -33.44 -19.55 20.10
C LYS A 461 -34.66 -20.41 19.75
N TYR A 462 -34.52 -21.31 18.78
CA TYR A 462 -35.60 -22.22 18.37
C TYR A 462 -36.06 -23.10 19.54
N MET A 463 -35.13 -23.66 20.32
CA MET A 463 -35.45 -24.49 21.48
C MET A 463 -36.20 -23.70 22.57
N VAL A 464 -35.78 -22.46 22.86
CA VAL A 464 -36.50 -21.58 23.81
C VAL A 464 -37.90 -21.24 23.32
N GLU A 465 -38.06 -20.93 22.04
CA GLU A 465 -39.38 -20.63 21.44
C GLU A 465 -40.31 -21.86 21.46
N ALA A 466 -39.76 -23.06 21.25
CA ALA A 466 -40.51 -24.32 21.38
C ALA A 466 -41.01 -24.56 22.82
N VAL A 467 -40.16 -24.30 23.82
CA VAL A 467 -40.54 -24.37 25.25
C VAL A 467 -41.65 -23.37 25.57
N ASP A 468 -41.50 -22.11 25.15
CA ASP A 468 -42.53 -21.07 25.35
C ASP A 468 -43.88 -21.50 24.76
N ALA A 469 -43.87 -22.00 23.51
CA ALA A 469 -45.07 -22.46 22.82
C ALA A 469 -45.72 -23.65 23.52
N ARG A 470 -44.91 -24.61 24.01
CA ARG A 470 -45.44 -25.81 24.67
C ARG A 470 -45.98 -25.53 26.07
N LEU A 471 -45.37 -24.62 26.82
CA LEU A 471 -45.90 -24.18 28.12
C LEU A 471 -47.21 -23.39 27.96
N ALA A 472 -47.30 -22.51 26.97
CA ALA A 472 -48.56 -21.80 26.66
C ALA A 472 -49.68 -22.77 26.25
N MET A 473 -49.36 -23.81 25.49
CA MET A 473 -50.28 -24.88 25.12
C MET A 473 -50.78 -25.66 26.35
N LEU A 474 -49.90 -26.01 27.29
CA LEU A 474 -50.30 -26.66 28.55
C LEU A 474 -51.22 -25.80 29.41
N GLU A 475 -50.94 -24.50 29.50
CA GLU A 475 -51.83 -23.58 30.22
C GLU A 475 -53.24 -23.56 29.60
N ARG A 476 -53.33 -23.53 28.26
CA ARG A 476 -54.62 -23.64 27.54
C ARG A 476 -55.33 -24.95 27.85
N PHE A 477 -54.61 -26.07 27.80
CA PHE A 477 -55.16 -27.38 28.12
C PHE A 477 -55.73 -27.45 29.53
N HIS A 478 -55.00 -26.97 30.54
CA HIS A 478 -55.48 -26.99 31.92
C HIS A 478 -56.67 -26.05 32.16
N LYS A 479 -56.67 -24.85 31.56
CA LYS A 479 -57.85 -23.95 31.57
C LYS A 479 -59.07 -24.62 30.94
N LEU A 480 -58.87 -25.35 29.84
CA LEU A 480 -59.93 -26.08 29.16
C LEU A 480 -60.46 -27.23 30.04
N GLN A 481 -59.57 -27.96 30.72
CA GLN A 481 -59.93 -29.01 31.67
C GLN A 481 -60.76 -28.47 32.85
N GLU A 482 -60.37 -27.32 33.42
CA GLU A 482 -61.14 -26.62 34.46
C GLU A 482 -62.53 -26.19 33.97
N ALA A 483 -62.60 -25.63 32.76
CA ALA A 483 -63.85 -25.19 32.16
C ALA A 483 -64.81 -26.37 31.88
N VAL A 484 -64.30 -27.51 31.43
CA VAL A 484 -65.09 -28.74 31.25
C VAL A 484 -65.59 -29.28 32.58
N ALA A 485 -64.77 -29.25 33.63
CA ALA A 485 -65.15 -29.71 34.97
C ALA A 485 -66.25 -28.84 35.61
N ALA A 486 -66.38 -27.58 35.19
CA ALA A 486 -67.43 -26.68 35.65
C ALA A 486 -68.82 -26.99 35.07
N ILE A 487 -68.90 -27.68 33.92
CA ILE A 487 -70.16 -28.05 33.28
C ILE A 487 -70.76 -29.29 33.96
N LYS A 488 -72.03 -29.20 34.36
CA LYS A 488 -72.77 -30.31 34.98
C LYS A 488 -74.05 -30.61 34.17
N PRO A 489 -74.21 -31.83 33.62
CA PRO A 489 -73.26 -32.95 33.62
C PRO A 489 -72.08 -32.74 32.66
N PRO A 490 -70.90 -33.35 32.93
CA PRO A 490 -69.73 -33.23 32.05
C PRO A 490 -70.00 -33.87 30.69
N VAL A 491 -69.50 -33.23 29.62
CA VAL A 491 -69.76 -33.64 28.24
C VAL A 491 -68.80 -34.77 27.86
N ALA A 492 -69.34 -35.96 27.62
CA ALA A 492 -68.57 -37.18 27.33
C ALA A 492 -67.62 -37.03 26.12
N LYS A 493 -68.04 -36.29 25.08
CA LYS A 493 -67.22 -36.04 23.88
C LYS A 493 -66.03 -35.12 24.15
N VAL A 494 -66.22 -34.05 24.94
CA VAL A 494 -65.12 -33.12 25.28
C VAL A 494 -64.12 -33.78 26.22
N THR A 495 -64.62 -34.55 27.20
CA THR A 495 -63.77 -35.32 28.13
C THR A 495 -62.97 -36.40 27.41
N ALA A 496 -63.55 -37.09 26.42
CA ALA A 496 -62.83 -38.06 25.60
C ALA A 496 -61.68 -37.43 24.77
N GLU A 497 -61.87 -36.21 24.24
CA GLU A 497 -60.78 -35.50 23.55
C GLU A 497 -59.70 -35.02 24.52
N LEU A 498 -60.07 -34.51 25.71
CA LEU A 498 -59.09 -34.16 26.74
C LEU A 498 -58.27 -35.38 27.19
N ASP A 499 -58.90 -36.55 27.33
CA ASP A 499 -58.22 -37.81 27.65
C ASP A 499 -57.28 -38.28 26.53
N LEU A 500 -57.63 -37.99 25.27
CA LEU A 500 -56.79 -38.30 24.12
C LEU A 500 -55.55 -37.41 24.09
N ILE A 501 -55.73 -36.10 24.31
CA ILE A 501 -54.62 -35.15 24.47
C ILE A 501 -53.71 -35.59 25.63
N GLN A 502 -54.29 -35.97 26.77
CA GLN A 502 -53.55 -36.41 27.96
C GLN A 502 -52.69 -37.66 27.73
N LYS A 503 -53.07 -38.53 26.78
CA LYS A 503 -52.32 -39.75 26.42
C LYS A 503 -51.23 -39.50 25.39
N GLU A 504 -51.30 -38.40 24.66
CA GLU A 504 -50.49 -38.13 23.48
C GLU A 504 -49.53 -36.94 23.64
N TRP A 505 -49.03 -36.69 24.85
CA TRP A 505 -48.04 -35.62 25.10
C TRP A 505 -46.74 -35.71 24.29
N SER A 506 -46.49 -36.83 23.62
CA SER A 506 -45.36 -37.02 22.69
C SER A 506 -45.63 -36.52 21.26
N ALA A 507 -46.85 -36.12 20.93
CA ALA A 507 -47.18 -35.53 19.63
C ALA A 507 -46.55 -34.14 19.45
N SER A 508 -46.53 -33.65 18.20
CA SER A 508 -46.00 -32.32 17.92
C SER A 508 -46.83 -31.23 18.62
N THR A 509 -46.20 -30.10 18.96
CA THR A 509 -46.92 -28.97 19.58
C THR A 509 -48.06 -28.44 18.69
N GLU A 510 -47.91 -28.54 17.37
CA GLU A 510 -48.95 -28.17 16.41
C GLU A 510 -50.15 -29.14 16.47
N ASP A 511 -49.89 -30.45 16.47
CA ASP A 511 -50.95 -31.47 16.59
C ASP A 511 -51.73 -31.34 17.90
N LEU A 512 -51.03 -31.09 19.01
CA LEU A 512 -51.64 -30.89 20.32
C LEU A 512 -52.49 -29.61 20.36
N ASN A 513 -52.01 -28.51 19.78
CA ASN A 513 -52.79 -27.28 19.67
C ASN A 513 -54.07 -27.49 18.83
N ASN A 514 -53.98 -28.19 17.70
CA ASN A 514 -55.15 -28.50 16.86
C ASN A 514 -56.20 -29.32 17.63
N LYS A 515 -55.76 -30.26 18.48
CA LYS A 515 -56.66 -31.05 19.34
C LYS A 515 -57.26 -30.21 20.46
N ILE A 516 -56.49 -29.33 21.08
CA ILE A 516 -56.99 -28.37 22.09
C ILE A 516 -58.03 -27.44 21.47
N GLU A 517 -57.79 -26.91 20.27
CA GLU A 517 -58.75 -26.07 19.55
C GLU A 517 -60.04 -26.83 19.23
N LYS A 518 -59.93 -28.10 18.81
CA LYS A 518 -61.10 -28.96 18.61
C LYS A 518 -61.86 -29.18 19.92
N ALA A 519 -61.17 -29.41 21.03
CA ALA A 519 -61.80 -29.56 22.33
C ALA A 519 -62.43 -28.24 22.84
N GLU A 520 -61.83 -27.08 22.57
CA GLU A 520 -62.40 -25.75 22.82
C GLU A 520 -63.69 -25.53 22.01
N GLN A 521 -63.72 -25.92 20.74
CA GLN A 521 -64.92 -25.86 19.90
C GLN A 521 -66.04 -26.77 20.42
N LEU A 522 -65.70 -27.99 20.83
CA LEU A 522 -66.65 -28.92 21.45
C LEU A 522 -67.16 -28.40 22.81
N LEU A 523 -66.32 -27.72 23.59
CA LEU A 523 -66.74 -27.07 24.82
C LEU A 523 -67.69 -25.90 24.54
N HIS A 524 -67.42 -25.11 23.51
CA HIS A 524 -68.28 -23.98 23.14
C HIS A 524 -69.68 -24.46 22.70
N THR A 525 -69.73 -25.50 21.86
CA THR A 525 -71.00 -26.13 21.45
C THR A 525 -71.73 -26.77 22.63
N ALA A 526 -71.02 -27.39 23.58
CA ALA A 526 -71.61 -27.91 24.80
C ALA A 526 -72.24 -26.83 25.69
N ASN A 527 -71.54 -25.72 25.91
CA ASN A 527 -72.08 -24.58 26.66
C ASN A 527 -73.31 -24.01 25.97
N ARG A 528 -73.27 -23.89 24.63
CA ARG A 528 -74.43 -23.44 23.85
C ARG A 528 -75.62 -24.38 24.01
N LEU A 529 -75.40 -25.70 23.94
CA LEU A 529 -76.45 -26.68 24.17
C LEU A 529 -77.03 -26.58 25.59
N ALA A 530 -76.18 -26.38 26.61
CA ALA A 530 -76.63 -26.18 27.99
C ALA A 530 -77.50 -24.91 28.13
N GLU A 531 -77.15 -23.82 27.45
CA GLU A 531 -77.99 -22.62 27.37
C GLU A 531 -79.36 -22.92 26.72
N LEU A 532 -79.39 -23.71 25.65
CA LEU A 532 -80.64 -24.09 24.98
C LEU A 532 -81.51 -25.00 25.85
N VAL A 533 -80.92 -25.95 26.57
CA VAL A 533 -81.63 -26.81 27.53
C VAL A 533 -82.23 -25.97 28.66
N ASN A 534 -81.45 -25.05 29.24
CA ASN A 534 -81.98 -24.14 30.27
C ASN A 534 -83.13 -23.30 29.73
N ARG A 535 -82.99 -22.78 28.51
CA ARG A 535 -84.03 -22.00 27.84
C ARG A 535 -85.29 -22.83 27.55
N TYR A 536 -85.15 -24.12 27.25
CA TYR A 536 -86.28 -25.05 27.11
C TYR A 536 -86.95 -25.32 28.46
N ASP A 537 -86.16 -25.55 29.52
CA ASP A 537 -86.67 -25.80 30.88
C ASP A 537 -87.40 -24.59 31.50
N GLU A 538 -87.09 -23.37 31.03
CA GLU A 538 -87.80 -22.13 31.38
C GLU A 538 -89.15 -21.97 30.65
N LEU A 539 -89.45 -22.79 29.64
CA LEU A 539 -90.74 -22.72 28.93
C LEU A 539 -91.85 -23.34 29.76
N GLU A 540 -93.00 -22.67 29.80
CA GLU A 540 -94.21 -23.22 30.38
C GLU A 540 -94.73 -24.38 29.51
N GLU A 541 -94.96 -25.54 30.14
CA GLU A 541 -95.50 -26.72 29.46
C GLU A 541 -96.88 -26.40 28.83
N PRO A 542 -97.06 -26.55 27.51
CA PRO A 542 -98.33 -26.27 26.87
C PRO A 542 -99.42 -27.26 27.32
N ASN A 543 -100.67 -26.80 27.40
CA ASN A 543 -101.80 -27.62 27.83
C ASN A 543 -101.94 -28.89 26.97
N LYS A 544 -102.12 -30.05 27.61
CA LYS A 544 -102.17 -31.38 26.96
C LYS A 544 -103.35 -31.58 26.01
N GLU A 545 -104.31 -30.66 26.01
CA GLU A 545 -105.47 -30.67 25.11
C GLU A 545 -105.08 -30.36 23.65
N ASP A 546 -104.00 -29.60 23.41
CA ASP A 546 -103.42 -29.45 22.08
C ASP A 546 -102.32 -30.49 21.84
N SER A 547 -102.76 -31.67 21.38
CA SER A 547 -101.90 -32.83 21.16
C SER A 547 -100.72 -32.55 20.22
N ALA A 548 -100.84 -31.62 19.26
CA ALA A 548 -99.80 -31.38 18.26
C ALA A 548 -98.69 -30.46 18.80
N LEU A 549 -99.04 -29.44 19.59
CA LEU A 549 -98.07 -28.55 20.23
C LEU A 549 -97.30 -29.28 21.33
N HIS A 550 -98.00 -30.09 22.14
CA HIS A 550 -97.38 -30.87 23.20
C HIS A 550 -96.42 -31.94 22.65
N GLU A 551 -96.77 -32.61 21.54
CA GLU A 551 -95.88 -33.58 20.88
C GLU A 551 -94.60 -32.92 20.36
N ARG A 552 -94.69 -31.72 19.77
CA ARG A 552 -93.50 -30.97 19.31
C ARG A 552 -92.64 -30.47 20.45
N TYR A 553 -93.26 -30.04 21.56
CA TYR A 553 -92.55 -29.66 22.78
C TYR A 553 -91.75 -30.84 23.33
N GLU A 554 -92.39 -32.00 23.56
CA GLU A 554 -91.72 -33.22 24.03
C GLU A 554 -90.63 -33.72 23.07
N LYS A 555 -90.88 -33.65 21.76
CA LYS A 555 -89.88 -34.01 20.75
C LYS A 555 -88.65 -33.08 20.81
N CYS A 556 -88.86 -31.78 21.01
CA CYS A 556 -87.77 -30.82 21.16
C CYS A 556 -86.98 -31.09 22.45
N GLY A 557 -87.66 -31.35 23.57
CA GLY A 557 -87.00 -31.68 24.85
C GLY A 557 -86.19 -32.98 24.79
N THR A 558 -86.73 -34.01 24.14
CA THR A 558 -86.00 -35.28 23.93
C THR A 558 -84.81 -35.12 22.99
N SER A 559 -84.93 -34.29 21.96
CA SER A 559 -83.83 -34.01 21.02
C SER A 559 -82.72 -33.17 21.66
N LEU A 560 -83.07 -32.17 22.48
CA LEU A 560 -82.11 -31.36 23.25
C LEU A 560 -81.35 -32.16 24.32
N ARG A 561 -81.97 -33.20 24.87
CA ARG A 561 -81.37 -34.07 25.91
C ARG A 561 -80.75 -35.36 25.34
N GLY A 562 -80.78 -35.55 24.02
CA GLY A 562 -80.25 -36.74 23.36
C GLY A 562 -78.72 -36.72 23.23
N ASP A 563 -78.10 -37.90 23.16
CA ASP A 563 -76.63 -38.04 23.05
C ASP A 563 -76.06 -37.43 21.75
N SER A 564 -76.87 -37.28 20.70
CA SER A 564 -76.51 -36.65 19.43
C SER A 564 -76.66 -35.13 19.43
N ALA A 565 -77.16 -34.53 20.52
CA ALA A 565 -77.50 -33.10 20.54
C ALA A 565 -76.29 -32.17 20.33
N LEU A 566 -75.09 -32.66 20.66
CA LEU A 566 -73.86 -31.89 20.48
C LEU A 566 -73.48 -31.71 19.00
N ASP A 567 -73.92 -32.60 18.10
CA ASP A 567 -73.51 -32.57 16.70
C ASP A 567 -74.37 -31.59 15.86
N ASP A 568 -75.60 -31.30 16.31
CA ASP A 568 -76.61 -30.53 15.57
C ASP A 568 -77.21 -29.36 16.39
N VAL A 569 -76.38 -28.69 17.22
CA VAL A 569 -76.82 -27.60 18.12
C VAL A 569 -77.58 -26.48 17.39
N GLU A 570 -77.17 -26.12 16.16
CA GLU A 570 -77.84 -25.09 15.36
C GLU A 570 -79.25 -25.51 14.93
N THR A 571 -79.42 -26.77 14.52
CA THR A 571 -80.73 -27.34 14.18
C THR A 571 -81.64 -27.36 15.40
N LEU A 572 -81.12 -27.78 16.56
CA LEU A 572 -81.85 -27.80 17.82
C LEU A 572 -82.24 -26.41 18.31
N GLU A 573 -81.38 -25.40 18.11
CA GLU A 573 -81.71 -24.01 18.42
C GLU A 573 -82.88 -23.52 17.57
N ASN A 574 -82.90 -23.86 16.28
CA ASN A 574 -84.00 -23.54 15.38
C ASN A 574 -85.30 -24.25 15.79
N GLU A 575 -85.25 -25.55 16.09
CA GLU A 575 -86.39 -26.31 16.59
C GLU A 575 -86.95 -25.72 17.89
N LEU A 576 -86.08 -25.36 18.85
CA LEU A 576 -86.48 -24.69 20.08
C LEU A 576 -87.13 -23.34 19.80
N ASN A 577 -86.55 -22.53 18.91
CA ASN A 577 -87.11 -21.24 18.53
C ASN A 577 -88.51 -21.39 17.90
N GLU A 578 -88.73 -22.41 17.07
CA GLU A 578 -90.04 -22.73 16.51
C GLU A 578 -91.05 -23.12 17.60
N VAL A 579 -90.67 -24.00 18.54
CA VAL A 579 -91.53 -24.39 19.67
C VAL A 579 -91.87 -23.17 20.55
N VAL A 580 -90.89 -22.32 20.85
CA VAL A 580 -91.09 -21.07 21.60
C VAL A 580 -92.09 -20.16 20.89
N GLN A 581 -91.99 -20.02 19.56
CA GLN A 581 -92.93 -19.21 18.77
C GLN A 581 -94.34 -19.83 18.77
N LEU A 582 -94.45 -21.15 18.63
CA LEU A 582 -95.74 -21.84 18.65
C LEU A 582 -96.41 -21.70 20.02
N ILE A 583 -95.69 -21.90 21.13
CA ILE A 583 -96.22 -21.70 22.49
C ILE A 583 -96.72 -20.27 22.67
N LYS A 584 -95.95 -19.26 22.25
CA LYS A 584 -96.38 -17.86 22.31
C LYS A 584 -97.64 -17.62 21.47
N SER A 585 -97.71 -18.17 20.26
CA SER A 585 -98.89 -18.03 19.40
C SER A 585 -100.13 -18.66 20.03
N TYR A 586 -99.99 -19.85 20.62
CA TYR A 586 -101.06 -20.53 21.35
C TYR A 586 -101.50 -19.76 22.58
N GLN A 587 -100.58 -19.26 23.40
CA GLN A 587 -100.89 -18.40 24.54
C GLN A 587 -101.65 -17.14 24.11
N THR A 588 -101.24 -16.50 23.01
CA THR A 588 -101.98 -15.34 22.47
C THR A 588 -103.35 -15.72 21.93
N GLU A 589 -103.51 -16.90 21.33
CA GLU A 589 -104.80 -17.40 20.86
C GLU A 589 -105.73 -17.72 22.03
N VAL A 590 -105.25 -18.41 23.06
CA VAL A 590 -105.99 -18.66 24.31
C VAL A 590 -106.37 -17.35 24.98
N GLU A 591 -105.46 -16.37 25.06
CA GLU A 591 -105.79 -15.04 25.56
C GLU A 591 -106.86 -14.35 24.70
N ASN A 592 -106.80 -14.47 23.38
CA ASN A 592 -107.79 -13.91 22.47
C ASN A 592 -109.14 -14.60 22.60
N ILE A 593 -109.18 -15.93 22.72
CA ILE A 593 -110.39 -16.71 23.00
C ILE A 593 -110.95 -16.31 24.36
N MET A 594 -110.13 -16.09 25.39
CA MET A 594 -110.58 -15.58 26.68
C MET A 594 -111.10 -14.14 26.59
N LYS A 595 -110.44 -13.27 25.83
CA LYS A 595 -110.89 -11.88 25.55
C LYS A 595 -112.20 -11.87 24.75
N GLU A 596 -112.37 -12.77 23.78
CA GLU A 596 -113.59 -12.96 23.00
C GLU A 596 -114.71 -13.59 23.83
N ALA A 597 -114.42 -14.61 24.64
CA ALA A 597 -115.37 -15.17 25.58
C ALA A 597 -115.85 -14.09 26.59
N ASN A 598 -114.95 -13.21 27.02
CA ASN A 598 -115.26 -12.07 27.90
C ASN A 598 -115.74 -10.82 27.15
N SER A 599 -115.81 -10.85 25.82
CA SER A 599 -116.29 -9.74 25.00
C SER A 599 -117.78 -9.51 25.22
N ILE A 600 -118.17 -8.24 25.28
CA ILE A 600 -119.56 -7.80 25.38
C ILE A 600 -120.41 -8.40 24.24
N SER A 601 -119.82 -8.65 23.06
CA SER A 601 -120.53 -9.27 21.93
C SER A 601 -120.88 -10.74 22.17
N ALA A 602 -119.97 -11.54 22.76
CA ALA A 602 -120.22 -12.93 23.14
C ALA A 602 -121.17 -13.02 24.34
N GLN A 603 -121.08 -12.07 25.28
CA GLN A 603 -122.08 -11.92 26.35
C GLN A 603 -123.46 -11.56 25.78
N MET A 604 -123.54 -10.66 24.79
CA MET A 604 -124.78 -10.31 24.10
C MET A 604 -125.37 -11.47 23.30
N GLN A 605 -124.55 -12.29 22.64
CA GLN A 605 -125.01 -13.51 21.97
C GLN A 605 -125.57 -14.53 22.97
N ARG A 606 -124.90 -14.77 24.10
CA ARG A 606 -125.42 -15.61 25.20
C ARG A 606 -126.73 -15.07 25.78
N VAL A 607 -126.86 -13.75 25.96
CA VAL A 607 -128.13 -13.12 26.36
C VAL A 607 -129.19 -13.27 25.28
N SER A 608 -128.83 -13.22 23.98
CA SER A 608 -129.76 -13.41 22.88
C SER A 608 -130.26 -14.86 22.77
N GLU A 609 -129.37 -15.84 22.98
CA GLU A 609 -129.71 -17.27 23.00
C GLU A 609 -130.51 -17.62 24.24
N ALA A 610 -130.15 -17.07 25.40
CA ALA A 610 -130.98 -17.17 26.61
C ALA A 610 -132.36 -16.56 26.38
N ARG A 611 -132.45 -15.40 25.71
CA ARG A 611 -133.74 -14.80 25.32
C ARG A 611 -134.51 -15.65 24.30
N LYS A 612 -133.84 -16.34 23.37
CA LYS A 612 -134.49 -17.30 22.45
C LYS A 612 -135.02 -18.51 23.22
N ARG A 613 -134.20 -19.12 24.09
CA ARG A 613 -134.62 -20.23 24.98
C ARG A 613 -135.79 -19.82 25.87
N LEU A 614 -135.78 -18.60 26.39
CA LEU A 614 -136.86 -18.06 27.22
C LEU A 614 -138.11 -17.71 26.41
N ARG A 615 -137.97 -17.46 25.10
CA ARG A 615 -139.10 -17.28 24.17
C ARG A 615 -139.74 -18.63 23.84
N VAL A 616 -138.93 -19.63 23.47
CA VAL A 616 -139.38 -21.02 23.26
C VAL A 616 -140.06 -21.57 24.52
N TRP A 617 -139.46 -21.35 25.70
CA TRP A 617 -140.06 -21.75 26.98
C TRP A 617 -141.40 -21.04 27.26
N ARG A 618 -141.54 -19.74 26.92
CA ARG A 618 -142.84 -19.03 27.05
C ARG A 618 -143.90 -19.56 26.09
N ASP A 619 -143.51 -19.88 24.86
CA ASP A 619 -144.41 -20.43 23.84
C ASP A 619 -144.87 -21.84 24.24
N GLU A 620 -143.99 -22.65 24.85
CA GLU A 620 -144.32 -23.98 25.39
C GLU A 620 -145.24 -23.95 26.62
N HIS A 621 -145.23 -22.86 27.41
CA HIS A 621 -145.99 -22.75 28.67
C HIS A 621 -147.23 -21.85 28.57
N GLY A 622 -147.68 -21.47 27.38
CA GLY A 622 -148.96 -20.79 27.16
C GLY A 622 -149.09 -19.40 27.80
N LEU A 623 -147.98 -18.78 28.21
CA LEU A 623 -147.95 -17.46 28.86
C LEU A 623 -147.82 -16.34 27.82
N SER A 624 -148.75 -16.30 26.85
CA SER A 624 -148.91 -15.18 25.91
C SER A 624 -149.77 -14.10 26.56
N LYS A 625 -149.13 -13.07 27.14
CA LYS A 625 -149.85 -11.85 27.53
C LYS A 625 -150.09 -11.00 26.27
N GLU A 626 -151.35 -10.93 25.83
CA GLU A 626 -151.79 -10.00 24.80
C GLU A 626 -151.59 -8.56 25.27
N PHE A 627 -150.78 -7.79 24.52
CA PHE A 627 -150.64 -6.36 24.75
C PHE A 627 -151.51 -5.61 23.75
N GLN A 628 -152.56 -4.93 24.24
CA GLN A 628 -153.33 -3.98 23.42
C GLN A 628 -152.45 -2.77 23.08
N THR A 629 -152.42 -2.43 21.79
CA THR A 629 -151.65 -1.30 21.26
C THR A 629 -152.63 -0.17 20.91
N GLU A 630 -152.81 0.81 21.79
CA GLU A 630 -153.53 2.03 21.45
C GLU A 630 -152.62 3.03 20.73
N ARG A 631 -153.10 3.58 19.60
CA ARG A 631 -152.39 4.53 18.76
C ARG A 631 -152.99 5.92 18.97
N PHE A 632 -152.18 6.88 19.41
CA PHE A 632 -152.61 8.28 19.49
C PHE A 632 -151.67 9.19 18.71
N TYR A 633 -152.27 10.16 18.00
CA TYR A 633 -151.58 11.22 17.28
C TYR A 633 -151.43 12.43 18.20
N HIS A 634 -150.22 12.82 18.54
CA HIS A 634 -149.97 14.04 19.30
C HIS A 634 -149.87 15.23 18.34
N MET A 635 -150.97 15.97 18.18
CA MET A 635 -150.95 17.33 17.65
C MET A 635 -150.75 18.29 18.83
N GLN A 636 -149.68 19.09 18.80
CA GLN A 636 -149.58 20.30 19.61
C GLN A 636 -149.88 21.49 18.74
N ASP A 637 -150.91 22.23 19.16
CA ASP A 637 -151.35 23.48 18.59
C ASP A 637 -150.50 24.63 19.17
N ARG A 638 -150.28 25.62 18.31
CA ARG A 638 -149.80 27.00 18.55
C ARG A 638 -148.31 27.24 18.83
N GLY A 639 -147.68 27.86 17.84
CA GLY A 639 -146.51 28.71 18.02
C GLY A 639 -145.52 28.62 16.86
N GLU A 640 -145.85 29.31 15.78
CA GLU A 640 -145.10 29.48 14.53
C GLU A 640 -143.56 29.52 14.67
N ILE A 641 -142.85 28.71 13.88
CA ILE A 641 -142.04 29.14 12.74
C ILE A 641 -141.54 27.89 11.99
N ASN A 642 -141.72 27.98 10.67
CA ASN A 642 -141.44 27.04 9.60
C ASN A 642 -140.09 26.29 9.72
N GLN A 643 -140.12 24.96 9.80
CA GLN A 643 -139.81 24.06 8.68
C GLN A 643 -139.92 22.59 9.12
N VAL A 644 -140.66 21.84 8.31
CA VAL A 644 -141.38 20.61 8.63
C VAL A 644 -140.45 19.39 8.70
N LYS A 645 -140.29 18.80 9.90
CA LYS A 645 -139.85 17.41 10.09
C LYS A 645 -141.08 16.52 10.26
N LYS A 646 -141.13 15.42 9.50
CA LYS A 646 -142.21 14.42 9.52
C LYS A 646 -142.53 13.96 10.96
N PRO A 647 -143.80 13.88 11.38
CA PRO A 647 -144.19 13.49 12.72
C PRO A 647 -143.74 12.05 13.04
N ARG A 648 -143.03 11.88 14.16
CA ARG A 648 -142.53 10.58 14.64
C ARG A 648 -143.68 9.77 15.23
N GLN A 649 -143.90 8.59 14.65
CA GLN A 649 -144.77 7.55 15.18
C GLN A 649 -144.13 6.94 16.44
N ILE A 650 -144.80 7.05 17.59
CA ILE A 650 -144.34 6.46 18.86
C ILE A 650 -145.44 5.54 19.39
N SER A 651 -145.14 4.24 19.45
CA SER A 651 -145.97 3.22 20.08
C SER A 651 -145.58 3.09 21.55
N ARG A 652 -146.53 3.27 22.47
CA ARG A 652 -146.30 3.12 23.92
C ARG A 652 -147.01 1.86 24.42
N LEU A 653 -146.23 0.96 25.02
CA LEU A 653 -146.72 -0.16 25.83
C LEU A 653 -146.69 0.30 27.29
N THR A 654 -147.85 0.32 27.95
CA THR A 654 -147.95 0.63 29.39
C THR A 654 -148.55 -0.56 30.13
N PRO A 655 -147.78 -1.21 31.04
CA PRO A 655 -148.33 -2.03 32.11
C PRO A 655 -148.69 -1.20 33.34
N GLU A 656 -149.74 -1.61 34.06
CA GLU A 656 -150.15 -1.13 35.38
C GLU A 656 -149.06 -1.43 36.43
N SER A 657 -148.14 -0.49 36.65
CA SER A 657 -147.51 -0.12 37.93
C SER A 657 -146.20 0.63 37.63
N GLY A 658 -146.03 1.80 38.23
CA GLY A 658 -145.18 2.87 37.70
C GLY A 658 -143.70 2.88 38.06
N LEU A 659 -143.06 3.97 37.57
CA LEU A 659 -141.79 4.62 37.98
C LEU A 659 -140.47 3.91 37.57
N ILE A 660 -139.39 4.51 37.02
CA ILE A 660 -138.97 5.84 36.52
C ILE A 660 -137.91 5.56 35.42
N ARG A 661 -137.78 6.39 34.37
CA ARG A 661 -136.56 6.46 33.52
C ARG A 661 -135.91 7.83 33.68
N SER A 662 -134.63 7.89 34.03
CA SER A 662 -133.82 9.11 34.10
C SER A 662 -132.81 9.16 32.95
N THR A 663 -132.77 10.29 32.24
CA THR A 663 -131.69 10.69 31.34
C THR A 663 -130.73 11.58 32.12
N ILE A 664 -129.46 11.16 32.25
CA ILE A 664 -128.43 11.86 33.03
C ILE A 664 -127.65 12.79 32.10
N PHE A 665 -127.58 14.08 32.47
CA PHE A 665 -126.67 15.07 31.90
C PHE A 665 -125.46 15.22 32.83
N ILE A 666 -124.26 15.31 32.28
CA ILE A 666 -123.02 15.41 33.07
C ILE A 666 -122.54 16.86 32.99
N LYS A 667 -122.34 17.47 34.16
CA LYS A 667 -121.85 18.84 34.32
C LYS A 667 -120.33 18.86 34.23
N ASP A 668 -119.77 19.67 33.34
CA ASP A 668 -118.32 19.84 33.23
C ASP A 668 -117.79 20.65 34.44
N ALA A 669 -116.79 20.10 35.14
CA ALA A 669 -116.29 20.63 36.41
C ALA A 669 -115.49 21.94 36.27
N LYS A 670 -115.07 22.33 35.05
CA LYS A 670 -114.29 23.57 34.84
C LYS A 670 -115.10 24.73 34.26
N THR A 671 -116.15 24.46 33.49
CA THR A 671 -116.92 25.49 32.75
C THR A 671 -118.37 25.60 33.22
N GLY A 672 -118.91 24.60 33.93
CA GLY A 672 -120.24 24.66 34.54
C GLY A 672 -121.43 24.42 33.59
N GLU A 673 -121.19 24.23 32.30
CA GLU A 673 -122.23 23.90 31.31
C GLU A 673 -122.67 22.43 31.41
N MET A 674 -123.95 22.19 31.11
CA MET A 674 -124.59 20.87 31.14
C MET A 674 -124.49 20.23 29.75
N MET A 675 -123.61 19.25 29.58
CA MET A 675 -123.48 18.52 28.32
C MET A 675 -124.16 17.15 28.40
N ALA A 676 -124.73 16.70 27.29
CA ALA A 676 -125.13 15.31 27.12
C ALA A 676 -123.88 14.41 27.17
N ALA A 677 -124.01 13.20 27.71
CA ALA A 677 -122.88 12.26 27.77
C ALA A 677 -122.29 12.05 26.35
N LYS A 678 -120.99 12.38 26.17
CA LYS A 678 -120.24 12.14 24.93
C LYS A 678 -120.48 10.70 24.47
N THR A 679 -120.72 10.52 23.18
CA THR A 679 -120.95 9.19 22.62
C THR A 679 -119.66 8.37 22.69
N GLU A 680 -119.79 7.04 22.75
CA GLU A 680 -118.64 6.15 22.87
C GLU A 680 -117.64 6.29 21.70
N GLU A 681 -118.14 6.72 20.53
CA GLU A 681 -117.33 7.02 19.35
C GLU A 681 -116.42 8.26 19.54
N GLU A 682 -116.89 9.30 20.23
CA GLU A 682 -116.09 10.50 20.50
C GLU A 682 -114.96 10.22 21.51
N ARG A 683 -115.20 9.35 22.49
CA ARG A 683 -114.14 8.89 23.42
C ARG A 683 -113.06 8.08 22.72
N ARG A 684 -113.43 7.18 21.80
CA ARG A 684 -112.45 6.40 21.03
C ARG A 684 -111.63 7.28 20.08
N ALA A 685 -112.21 8.34 19.54
CA ALA A 685 -111.49 9.29 18.68
C ALA A 685 -110.39 10.03 19.47
N GLU A 686 -110.71 10.56 20.66
CA GLU A 686 -109.73 11.23 21.53
C GLU A 686 -108.64 10.26 22.02
N GLU A 687 -108.99 9.01 22.32
CA GLU A 687 -108.03 7.99 22.76
C GLU A 687 -107.08 7.55 21.63
N MET A 688 -107.58 7.40 20.41
CA MET A 688 -106.74 7.16 19.23
C MET A 688 -105.80 8.32 18.92
N GLU A 689 -106.25 9.56 19.10
CA GLU A 689 -105.41 10.74 18.87
C GLU A 689 -104.29 10.84 19.92
N ARG A 690 -104.60 10.48 21.18
CA ARG A 690 -103.62 10.40 22.27
C ARG A 690 -102.58 9.31 22.04
N LEU A 691 -102.99 8.14 21.54
CA LEU A 691 -102.07 7.06 21.15
C LEU A 691 -101.18 7.45 19.96
N ARG A 692 -101.71 8.19 18.98
CA ARG A 692 -100.91 8.72 17.86
C ARG A 692 -99.82 9.67 18.33
N LEU A 693 -100.11 10.55 19.27
CA LEU A 693 -99.12 11.45 19.88
C LEU A 693 -98.03 10.67 20.64
N GLN A 694 -98.41 9.62 21.37
CA GLN A 694 -97.46 8.81 22.15
C GLN A 694 -96.51 7.99 21.26
N VAL A 695 -97.01 7.46 20.14
CA VAL A 695 -96.17 6.79 19.12
C VAL A 695 -95.22 7.79 18.47
N PHE A 696 -95.68 9.01 18.17
CA PHE A 696 -94.85 10.05 17.58
C PHE A 696 -93.70 10.47 18.52
N GLU A 697 -93.97 10.63 19.81
CA GLU A 697 -92.93 10.92 20.81
C GLU A 697 -91.94 9.76 21.00
N SER A 698 -92.41 8.51 20.96
CA SER A 698 -91.55 7.32 21.04
C SER A 698 -90.61 7.19 19.84
N GLN A 699 -91.11 7.45 18.63
CA GLN A 699 -90.28 7.49 17.43
C GLN A 699 -89.26 8.64 17.47
N LYS A 700 -89.62 9.79 18.04
CA LYS A 700 -88.69 10.92 18.23
C LYS A 700 -87.56 10.55 19.20
N ARG A 701 -87.85 9.85 20.31
CA ARG A 701 -86.81 9.36 21.24
C ARG A 701 -85.88 8.33 20.60
N LYS A 702 -86.40 7.42 19.77
CA LYS A 702 -85.57 6.48 19.00
C LYS A 702 -84.63 7.20 18.02
N LYS A 703 -85.11 8.22 17.31
CA LYS A 703 -84.26 9.01 16.39
C LYS A 703 -83.13 9.73 17.14
N VAL A 704 -83.43 10.36 18.26
CA VAL A 704 -82.41 11.03 19.11
C VAL A 704 -81.38 10.02 19.65
N GLY A 705 -81.80 8.82 20.03
CA GLY A 705 -80.87 7.76 20.48
C GLY A 705 -79.91 7.29 19.38
N ILE A 706 -80.38 7.19 18.14
CA ILE A 706 -79.54 6.84 16.98
C ILE A 706 -78.52 7.96 16.70
N GLU A 707 -78.92 9.23 16.75
CA GLU A 707 -78.02 10.36 16.55
C GLU A 707 -76.92 10.44 17.61
N ILE A 708 -77.23 10.16 18.88
CA ILE A 708 -76.24 10.12 19.96
C ILE A 708 -75.22 8.99 19.74
N ASN A 709 -75.67 7.80 19.30
CA ASN A 709 -74.76 6.69 19.03
C ASN A 709 -73.84 6.96 17.84
N GLN A 710 -74.34 7.61 16.78
CA GLN A 710 -73.52 8.02 15.64
C GLN A 710 -72.47 9.07 16.02
N GLN A 711 -72.78 9.99 16.95
CA GLN A 711 -71.80 10.94 17.47
C GLN A 711 -70.69 10.24 18.28
N LYS A 712 -71.04 9.30 19.16
CA LYS A 712 -70.04 8.51 19.92
C LYS A 712 -69.13 7.68 19.01
N GLU A 713 -69.69 7.09 17.95
CA GLU A 713 -68.91 6.33 16.99
C GLU A 713 -67.93 7.24 16.22
N LYS A 714 -68.36 8.45 15.87
CA LYS A 714 -67.50 9.46 15.23
C LYS A 714 -66.37 9.93 16.16
N GLU A 715 -66.65 10.17 17.43
CA GLU A 715 -65.63 10.53 18.42
C GLU A 715 -64.59 9.43 18.63
N LEU A 716 -65.03 8.15 18.67
CA LEU A 716 -64.12 7.00 18.74
C LEU A 716 -63.23 6.90 17.50
N ARG A 717 -63.77 7.11 16.30
CA ARG A 717 -62.99 7.12 15.06
C ARG A 717 -61.96 8.26 15.04
N ASP A 718 -62.32 9.45 15.53
CA ASP A 718 -61.41 10.58 15.62
C ASP A 718 -60.31 10.37 16.69
N GLN A 719 -60.60 9.67 17.79
CA GLN A 719 -59.59 9.27 18.78
C GLN A 719 -58.60 8.25 18.21
N VAL A 720 -59.10 7.26 17.45
CA VAL A 720 -58.24 6.28 16.75
C VAL A 720 -57.35 6.99 15.73
N LEU A 721 -57.91 7.89 14.91
CA LEU A 721 -57.14 8.67 13.93
C LEU A 721 -56.09 9.60 14.57
N LYS A 722 -56.39 10.18 15.75
CA LYS A 722 -55.38 10.94 16.52
C LYS A 722 -54.28 10.05 17.07
N SER A 723 -54.59 8.84 17.54
CA SER A 723 -53.60 7.89 18.03
C SER A 723 -52.66 7.37 16.94
N MET A 724 -53.16 7.25 15.69
CA MET A 724 -52.35 6.84 14.54
C MET A 724 -51.45 7.96 14.00
N LYS A 725 -51.76 9.24 14.25
CA LYS A 725 -50.92 10.39 13.88
C LYS A 725 -49.85 10.75 14.93
N ALA A 726 -49.88 10.12 16.11
CA ALA A 726 -48.94 10.36 17.20
C ALA A 726 -47.82 9.30 17.30
N LYS A 727 -47.76 8.38 16.33
CA LYS A 727 -46.59 7.54 16.00
C LYS A 727 -46.02 8.03 14.69
#